data_AF-A0A5N6KK93-F1
#
_entry.id   AF-A0A5N6KK93-F1
#
_cell.length_a   1.000
_cell.length_b   1.000
_cell.length_c   1.000
_cell.angle_alpha   90.00
_cell.angle_beta   90.00
_cell.angle_gamma   90.00
#
_symmetry.space_group_name_H-M   'P 1'
#
loop_
_entity.id
_entity.type
_entity.pdbx_description
1 polymer ?
#
loop_
_entity_poly.entity_id
_entity_poly.type
_entity_poly.pdbx_seq_one_letter_code
_entity_poly.pdbx_strand_id
1 'polypeptide(L)'
;MSNAELIDHSPYQPEPAPPVASASNVILIDNFDSFTWNIYQYLVLEGATVTVYRNDELTIEELVALKPTQLVISPGPGHPKTDSGISRDAIKHFAGKIPVFGVCMGQQCILDVYGGEVVFAGEILHGKTSPLRHDSKGVYASLSQDLPVTRYHSLAGTHTTLPECLEVSSWIEAGIDGGKGVIMGVRHKEYVVEGVQYHPESILTAEGRVMLKNFLKMRGGTWAENERLQKEDSNNAAQVSKSSSNGAKKENILDKIFAHRKVAVSAQKEIPSQRPSDLQAAYELDIAPPLISFVQRLRKSPFPLSLMAEIKRASPSKGVISLSACAPAQARTYALAGASVISVLTEPEWFKGSIDDLRAVRQALEGMPSRPAILRKEFIFEEYQILEARLAGADTVLLIVKMLDEETLARLYHYSKSLGMEPLVEVNTPEEMAIAVKLGAQVIGVNNRNLTSFEVDLETTSRLLGQVPKETIVCALSGISGPKDVEAYQKNGVGAVLVGEALMRAKDTTLFIRELLGGSSNSTKAASGSLLVKICGTRNAETATEAINAGADLIGMILVPGRGRYVPPKDAIAISKAVHQTQRTTGTVVSDRVSNQASDFFSNAASNISSHRPLLVGVFQNQPLEQVLELQKAYDLDIVQLHGDEPLEWANTIPVPVIRSFKPGQVGLGRRGYHTLPLLDSASGGSGQKLDMTEVQATLNKDQNIRVILAGGLNPENVAEAVRSAGDVGDRIIGVDVSSGVEENGVQNISKIKAFIKEAKSVSYLIVFSNCPNHNLTSSTTQILRRLPHILRAPNSISLTHLSSHHNTLKSTVIMPRARHHSCKTSKNQKVTHPTPTKRSKKSYSNGAMKPIFSGCKMSLAGDFIAEHPGPNAEHQWNYEKISRWIQAHGGEYAREVDENTTHLIVTIKEYKKKTVQVRKAMAMGKRCHIVVIDWLVDCLTSRLNKKKKLVVTGYTLARVIRRLHHTEDQKIKYRQRFEEGVKAGKELCDNRLHHVYTDHTDFEYKVVLTRVLLHGKNKNQKYTVYLFASNAQPSTYMAGAKLTTAYQSPSYICDECHPKTFEEAFRDFKQIFKSKTGIEWDDRYEPLPKNHPESMFRYQRPTLGRPMGLLPFWRKSPSWKDSETSVNPEKTYDSCGDEIKDKNGEESEDEVAIKERWNERRKVLGQEGRREDDRDHEFEHESAAVASAFVTLFAGVDRHSPGGDNCDFGFGDGGWELGGEDESIVTSLSPIPPQL
;
A
#
# COMPACT_ATOMS: atom_id res chain seq x y z
N MET A 1 24.18 13.25 9.22
CA MET A 1 23.40 12.39 10.14
C MET A 1 22.35 11.68 9.31
N SER A 2 22.09 10.40 9.60
CA SER A 2 21.23 9.51 8.81
C SER A 2 19.75 9.87 8.95
N ASN A 3 18.94 9.40 8.00
CA ASN A 3 17.50 9.29 8.21
C ASN A 3 17.26 8.27 9.33
N ALA A 4 16.85 8.73 10.51
CA ALA A 4 16.03 7.92 11.39
C ALA A 4 14.60 7.99 10.83
N GLU A 5 14.04 6.84 10.47
CA GLU A 5 12.59 6.73 10.28
C GLU A 5 11.92 7.04 11.62
N LEU A 6 10.75 7.69 11.62
CA LEU A 6 9.96 7.83 12.85
C LEU A 6 9.38 6.47 13.18
N ILE A 7 10.07 5.74 14.07
CA ILE A 7 9.57 4.49 14.63
C ILE A 7 8.42 4.83 15.57
N ASP A 8 7.26 4.27 15.27
CA ASP A 8 6.08 4.30 16.13
C ASP A 8 6.22 3.22 17.19
N HIS A 9 6.37 3.64 18.44
CA HIS A 9 6.46 2.78 19.63
C HIS A 9 5.13 2.72 20.40
N SER A 10 4.04 3.29 19.84
CA SER A 10 2.71 3.12 20.43
C SER A 10 2.15 1.72 20.15
N PRO A 11 1.32 1.17 21.05
CA PRO A 11 0.81 -0.17 20.87
C PRO A 11 -0.34 -0.20 19.86
N TYR A 12 -0.16 -0.93 18.76
CA TYR A 12 -1.22 -1.24 17.81
C TYR A 12 -2.11 -2.36 18.33
N GLN A 13 -3.42 -2.09 18.47
CA GLN A 13 -4.45 -3.05 18.93
C GLN A 13 -4.04 -3.95 20.12
N PRO A 14 -3.56 -3.37 21.25
CA PRO A 14 -3.12 -4.15 22.38
C PRO A 14 -4.29 -4.72 23.18
N GLU A 15 -4.27 -6.03 23.41
CA GLU A 15 -5.04 -6.62 24.50
C GLU A 15 -4.46 -6.19 25.87
N PRO A 16 -5.30 -6.00 26.90
CA PRO A 16 -4.82 -5.75 28.27
C PRO A 16 -4.06 -6.96 28.82
N ALA A 17 -2.93 -6.71 29.50
CA ALA A 17 -2.26 -7.75 30.27
C ALA A 17 -3.16 -8.22 31.45
N PRO A 18 -3.00 -9.48 31.92
CA PRO A 18 -3.73 -9.97 33.08
C PRO A 18 -3.54 -9.07 34.33
N PRO A 19 -4.55 -8.92 35.19
CA PRO A 19 -4.48 -8.03 36.36
C PRO A 19 -3.25 -8.28 37.23
N VAL A 20 -2.47 -7.22 37.45
CA VAL A 20 -1.24 -7.26 38.24
C VAL A 20 -1.62 -7.10 39.72
N ALA A 21 -1.43 -8.16 40.52
CA ALA A 21 -1.88 -8.21 41.91
C ALA A 21 -1.27 -7.13 42.83
N SER A 22 -0.09 -6.59 42.50
CA SER A 22 0.49 -5.44 43.18
C SER A 22 -0.18 -4.11 42.84
N ALA A 23 -0.86 -4.01 41.69
CA ALA A 23 -1.42 -2.80 41.10
C ALA A 23 -2.96 -2.77 41.08
N SER A 24 -3.58 -3.27 42.15
CA SER A 24 -5.03 -3.40 42.28
C SER A 24 -5.78 -2.09 42.57
N ASN A 25 -5.08 -1.00 42.91
CA ASN A 25 -5.64 0.34 43.04
C ASN A 25 -4.58 1.42 42.82
N VAL A 26 -4.20 1.64 41.56
CA VAL A 26 -3.27 2.71 41.17
C VAL A 26 -4.04 4.02 41.07
N ILE A 27 -3.61 5.06 41.80
CA ILE A 27 -4.17 6.40 41.67
C ILE A 27 -3.28 7.25 40.76
N LEU A 28 -3.87 7.81 39.71
CA LEU A 28 -3.24 8.74 38.78
C LEU A 28 -3.75 10.16 39.04
N ILE A 29 -2.87 11.05 39.51
CA ILE A 29 -3.19 12.47 39.68
C ILE A 29 -2.94 13.20 38.35
N ASP A 30 -4.02 13.62 37.70
CA ASP A 30 -4.00 14.43 36.49
C ASP A 30 -3.70 15.90 36.81
N ASN A 31 -2.60 16.39 36.27
CA ASN A 31 -2.17 17.78 36.35
C ASN A 31 -2.53 18.55 35.07
N PHE A 32 -3.69 18.23 34.46
CA PHE A 32 -4.27 18.88 33.29
C PHE A 32 -3.42 18.80 31.99
N ASP A 33 -2.72 17.69 31.76
CA ASP A 33 -1.98 17.48 30.51
C ASP A 33 -2.73 16.61 29.48
N SER A 34 -2.56 16.93 28.20
CA SER A 34 -3.16 16.19 27.09
C SER A 34 -2.71 14.72 26.95
N PHE A 35 -1.59 14.34 27.56
CA PHE A 35 -1.03 12.99 27.50
C PHE A 35 -1.36 12.12 28.72
N THR A 36 -2.00 12.65 29.77
CA THR A 36 -2.40 11.86 30.96
C THR A 36 -3.26 10.64 30.59
N TRP A 37 -4.09 10.74 29.54
CA TRP A 37 -4.88 9.61 29.04
C TRP A 37 -4.02 8.48 28.45
N ASN A 38 -2.88 8.78 27.84
CA ASN A 38 -1.96 7.76 27.33
C ASN A 38 -1.27 7.02 28.49
N ILE A 39 -0.94 7.72 29.59
CA ILE A 39 -0.42 7.10 30.82
C ILE A 39 -1.47 6.15 31.41
N TYR A 40 -2.71 6.63 31.57
CA TYR A 40 -3.84 5.80 32.00
C TYR A 40 -3.99 4.55 31.12
N GLN A 41 -3.99 4.73 29.79
CA GLN A 41 -4.11 3.62 28.84
C GLN A 41 -2.96 2.62 28.98
N TYR A 42 -1.70 3.07 29.08
CA TYR A 42 -0.56 2.15 29.21
C TYR A 42 -0.58 1.42 30.56
N LEU A 43 -0.95 2.07 31.66
CA LEU A 43 -1.09 1.42 32.96
C LEU A 43 -2.16 0.32 32.94
N VAL A 44 -3.35 0.60 32.37
CA VAL A 44 -4.43 -0.39 32.22
C VAL A 44 -4.02 -1.54 31.29
N LEU A 45 -3.32 -1.25 30.18
CA LEU A 45 -2.80 -2.27 29.27
C LEU A 45 -1.68 -3.13 29.85
N GLU A 46 -1.00 -2.67 30.91
CA GLU A 46 -0.06 -3.46 31.70
C GLU A 46 -0.71 -4.13 32.93
N GLY A 47 -2.04 -4.11 33.03
CA GLY A 47 -2.82 -4.87 34.02
C GLY A 47 -3.11 -4.13 35.33
N ALA A 48 -2.95 -2.81 35.39
CA ALA A 48 -3.36 -2.04 36.58
C ALA A 48 -4.85 -1.69 36.58
N THR A 49 -5.46 -1.72 37.77
CA THR A 49 -6.73 -1.02 38.02
C THR A 49 -6.40 0.44 38.35
N VAL A 50 -6.77 1.38 37.48
CA VAL A 50 -6.37 2.79 37.61
C VAL A 50 -7.59 3.68 37.85
N THR A 51 -7.55 4.50 38.90
CA THR A 51 -8.50 5.59 39.13
C THR A 51 -7.80 6.94 38.91
N VAL A 52 -8.44 7.85 38.18
CA VAL A 52 -7.88 9.16 37.83
C VAL A 52 -8.63 10.27 38.58
N TYR A 53 -7.89 11.18 39.19
CA TYR A 53 -8.40 12.39 39.83
C TYR A 53 -7.56 13.59 39.41
N ARG A 54 -8.15 14.78 39.27
CA ARG A 54 -7.36 15.99 39.02
C ARG A 54 -6.65 16.47 40.27
N ASN A 55 -5.59 17.25 40.08
CA ASN A 55 -4.78 17.79 41.17
C ASN A 55 -5.50 18.81 42.09
N ASP A 56 -6.74 19.19 41.75
CA ASP A 56 -7.64 20.07 42.51
C ASP A 56 -8.96 19.40 42.95
N GLU A 57 -9.16 18.10 42.67
CA GLU A 57 -10.43 17.38 42.91
C GLU A 57 -10.52 16.64 44.25
N LEU A 58 -9.40 16.47 44.98
CA LEU A 58 -9.34 15.75 46.27
C LEU A 58 -8.48 16.50 47.29
N THR A 59 -8.74 16.24 48.58
CA THR A 59 -7.80 16.49 49.68
C THR A 59 -6.82 15.32 49.87
N ILE A 60 -5.76 15.53 50.67
CA ILE A 60 -4.81 14.45 51.02
C ILE A 60 -5.51 13.40 51.91
N GLU A 61 -6.41 13.84 52.77
CA GLU A 61 -7.20 13.00 53.68
C GLU A 61 -8.12 12.05 52.91
N GLU A 62 -8.79 12.55 51.87
CA GLU A 62 -9.60 11.73 50.95
C GLU A 62 -8.73 10.78 50.12
N LEU A 63 -7.59 11.25 49.59
CA LEU A 63 -6.64 10.43 48.84
C LEU A 63 -6.06 9.28 49.70
N VAL A 64 -5.88 9.49 51.01
CA VAL A 64 -5.51 8.43 51.97
C VAL A 64 -6.66 7.46 52.21
N ALA A 65 -7.90 7.94 52.31
CA ALA A 65 -9.08 7.10 52.49
C ALA A 65 -9.32 6.14 51.30
N LEU A 66 -8.89 6.52 50.08
CA LEU A 66 -8.93 5.67 48.88
C LEU A 66 -7.99 4.46 48.93
N LYS A 67 -7.00 4.42 49.84
CA LYS A 67 -6.00 3.33 49.97
C LYS A 67 -5.31 2.96 48.64
N PRO A 68 -4.57 3.90 48.00
CA PRO A 68 -3.75 3.61 46.82
C PRO A 68 -2.75 2.47 47.08
N THR A 69 -2.59 1.55 46.12
CA THR A 69 -1.47 0.58 46.11
C THR A 69 -0.21 1.19 45.49
N GLN A 70 -0.38 2.11 44.53
CA GLN A 70 0.65 2.95 43.93
C GLN A 70 0.08 4.33 43.62
N LEU A 71 0.96 5.33 43.57
CA LEU A 71 0.63 6.70 43.17
C LEU A 71 1.40 7.09 41.90
N VAL A 72 0.71 7.63 40.91
CA VAL A 72 1.31 8.19 39.69
C VAL A 72 0.95 9.67 39.59
N ILE A 73 1.95 10.52 39.38
CA ILE A 73 1.77 11.96 39.13
C ILE A 73 2.04 12.22 37.65
N SER A 74 1.02 12.72 36.94
CA SER A 74 1.10 12.97 35.49
C SER A 74 2.02 14.15 35.13
N PRO A 75 2.30 14.34 33.83
CA PRO A 75 2.72 15.63 33.30
C PRO A 75 1.67 16.72 33.59
N GLY A 76 2.10 17.98 33.55
CA GLY A 76 1.23 19.14 33.66
C GLY A 76 1.94 20.39 33.13
N PRO A 77 1.19 21.42 32.70
CA PRO A 77 1.75 22.71 32.33
C PRO A 77 2.06 23.54 33.59
N GLY A 78 3.05 24.43 33.50
CA GLY A 78 3.38 25.38 34.57
C GLY A 78 4.68 25.03 35.32
N HIS A 79 4.68 25.23 36.64
CA HIS A 79 5.79 24.98 37.55
C HIS A 79 5.30 24.22 38.79
N PRO A 80 6.06 23.23 39.33
CA PRO A 80 5.61 22.42 40.45
C PRO A 80 5.12 23.24 41.66
N LYS A 81 5.79 24.35 42.01
CA LYS A 81 5.43 25.16 43.19
C LYS A 81 4.07 25.87 43.07
N THR A 82 3.53 26.04 41.86
CA THR A 82 2.36 26.88 41.59
C THR A 82 1.18 26.17 40.94
N ASP A 83 1.44 25.16 40.10
CA ASP A 83 0.43 24.60 39.18
C ASP A 83 0.12 23.10 39.45
N SER A 84 0.82 22.47 40.39
CA SER A 84 0.74 21.01 40.63
C SER A 84 -0.35 20.55 41.62
N GLY A 85 -1.15 21.47 42.16
CA GLY A 85 -2.22 21.16 43.11
C GLY A 85 -1.73 20.31 44.29
N ILE A 86 -2.47 19.26 44.64
CA ILE A 86 -2.09 18.33 45.72
C ILE A 86 -0.86 17.48 45.44
N SER A 87 -0.34 17.43 44.20
CA SER A 87 0.67 16.43 43.79
C SER A 87 1.92 16.45 44.66
N ARG A 88 2.40 17.62 45.07
CA ARG A 88 3.57 17.76 45.96
C ARG A 88 3.32 17.22 47.36
N ASP A 89 2.13 17.45 47.91
CA ASP A 89 1.78 16.99 49.24
C ASP A 89 1.37 15.51 49.26
N ALA A 90 0.85 14.99 48.14
CA ALA A 90 0.68 13.56 47.90
C ALA A 90 2.04 12.83 47.83
N ILE A 91 3.04 13.36 47.10
CA ILE A 91 4.40 12.80 47.11
C ILE A 91 4.98 12.78 48.53
N LYS A 92 4.88 13.88 49.28
CA LYS A 92 5.32 13.93 50.70
C LYS A 92 4.58 12.91 51.57
N HIS A 93 3.28 12.72 51.35
CA HIS A 93 2.49 11.81 52.17
C HIS A 93 2.83 10.35 51.89
N PHE A 94 2.97 9.95 50.62
CA PHE A 94 3.06 8.55 50.20
C PHE A 94 4.48 8.02 50.02
N ALA A 95 5.49 8.89 49.92
CA ALA A 95 6.89 8.48 50.04
C ALA A 95 7.13 7.68 51.33
N GLY A 96 7.84 6.56 51.22
CA GLY A 96 8.09 5.66 52.35
C GLY A 96 6.89 4.78 52.75
N LYS A 97 5.76 4.84 52.03
CA LYS A 97 4.56 4.01 52.29
C LYS A 97 4.18 3.11 51.11
N ILE A 98 4.20 3.67 49.90
CA ILE A 98 3.87 2.97 48.65
C ILE A 98 4.79 3.44 47.51
N PRO A 99 4.86 2.72 46.38
CA PRO A 99 5.55 3.19 45.19
C PRO A 99 4.92 4.48 44.62
N VAL A 100 5.76 5.48 44.34
CA VAL A 100 5.37 6.75 43.72
C VAL A 100 6.14 6.95 42.42
N PHE A 101 5.43 7.18 41.31
CA PHE A 101 6.03 7.50 40.01
C PHE A 101 5.64 8.90 39.52
N GLY A 102 6.60 9.70 39.05
CA GLY A 102 6.34 11.05 38.54
C GLY A 102 6.80 11.25 37.09
N VAL A 103 5.90 11.65 36.19
CA VAL A 103 6.22 11.91 34.78
C VAL A 103 6.23 13.41 34.49
N CYS A 104 7.28 13.90 33.83
CA CYS A 104 7.53 15.29 33.48
C CYS A 104 7.36 16.24 34.68
N MET A 105 6.22 16.93 34.83
CA MET A 105 5.96 17.74 36.02
C MET A 105 5.90 16.91 37.31
N GLY A 106 5.52 15.63 37.25
CA GLY A 106 5.63 14.70 38.38
C GLY A 106 7.06 14.53 38.88
N GLN A 107 8.06 14.37 37.99
CA GLN A 107 9.47 14.36 38.39
C GLN A 107 9.91 15.71 38.97
N GLN A 108 9.43 16.81 38.40
CA GLN A 108 9.70 18.16 38.90
C GLN A 108 9.11 18.39 40.31
N CYS A 109 7.94 17.79 40.61
CA CYS A 109 7.38 17.79 41.96
C CYS A 109 8.22 16.94 42.92
N ILE A 110 8.74 15.78 42.51
CA ILE A 110 9.66 14.97 43.33
C ILE A 110 10.92 15.77 43.67
N LEU A 111 11.57 16.38 42.68
CA LEU A 111 12.74 17.25 42.86
C LEU A 111 12.45 18.39 43.85
N ASP A 112 11.36 19.11 43.65
CA ASP A 112 10.96 20.27 44.46
C ASP A 112 10.63 19.89 45.92
N VAL A 113 9.94 18.77 46.13
CA VAL A 113 9.57 18.24 47.45
C VAL A 113 10.80 17.95 48.31
N TYR A 114 11.87 17.45 47.70
CA TYR A 114 13.14 17.19 48.39
C TYR A 114 14.11 18.39 48.38
N GLY A 115 13.66 19.57 47.94
CA GLY A 115 14.42 20.82 48.02
C GLY A 115 15.31 21.15 46.81
N GLY A 116 15.18 20.40 45.71
CA GLY A 116 15.92 20.67 44.47
C GLY A 116 15.25 21.72 43.58
N GLU A 117 16.04 22.54 42.90
CA GLU A 117 15.51 23.56 42.00
C GLU A 117 15.16 23.02 40.60
N VAL A 118 13.98 23.40 40.14
CA VAL A 118 13.47 23.18 38.78
C VAL A 118 13.53 24.52 38.04
N VAL A 119 14.44 24.61 37.07
CA VAL A 119 14.76 25.85 36.33
C VAL A 119 14.78 25.61 34.82
N PHE A 120 15.01 26.65 34.03
CA PHE A 120 15.08 26.54 32.56
C PHE A 120 16.18 25.57 32.11
N ALA A 121 15.81 24.57 31.30
CA ALA A 121 16.66 23.44 30.92
C ALA A 121 17.78 23.77 29.89
N GLY A 122 18.02 25.05 29.60
CA GLY A 122 18.93 25.53 28.55
C GLY A 122 18.38 25.38 27.13
N GLU A 123 17.77 24.24 26.83
CA GLU A 123 17.10 23.91 25.57
C GLU A 123 15.58 23.76 25.74
N ILE A 124 14.81 24.07 24.69
CA ILE A 124 13.37 23.81 24.63
C ILE A 124 13.14 22.68 23.62
N LEU A 125 12.74 21.51 24.10
CA LEU A 125 12.50 20.34 23.27
C LEU A 125 11.09 19.82 23.53
N HIS A 126 10.22 20.06 22.53
CA HIS A 126 8.83 19.62 22.49
C HIS A 126 8.63 18.70 21.29
N GLY A 127 8.27 17.44 21.52
CA GLY A 127 8.02 16.44 20.47
C GLY A 127 9.27 15.94 19.75
N LYS A 128 10.45 16.02 20.40
CA LYS A 128 11.71 15.50 19.88
C LYS A 128 12.24 14.37 20.76
N THR A 129 12.85 13.37 20.15
CA THR A 129 13.53 12.29 20.86
C THR A 129 14.95 12.70 21.27
N SER A 130 15.51 12.01 22.26
CA SER A 130 16.93 12.05 22.62
C SER A 130 17.37 10.65 23.08
N PRO A 131 18.64 10.22 22.85
CA PRO A 131 19.13 8.94 23.34
C PRO A 131 19.33 8.99 24.85
N LEU A 132 18.70 8.06 25.58
CA LEU A 132 18.71 8.02 27.04
C LEU A 132 19.83 7.11 27.57
N ARG A 133 20.68 7.66 28.45
CA ARG A 133 21.50 6.87 29.38
C ARG A 133 20.74 6.61 30.66
N HIS A 134 20.79 5.39 31.18
CA HIS A 134 20.16 5.03 32.45
C HIS A 134 21.00 4.05 33.26
N ASP A 135 20.72 3.92 34.56
CA ASP A 135 21.44 2.99 35.42
C ASP A 135 20.97 1.52 35.33
N SER A 136 19.86 1.28 34.62
CA SER A 136 19.24 -0.05 34.40
C SER A 136 18.58 -0.67 35.65
N LYS A 137 18.27 0.16 36.65
CA LYS A 137 17.51 -0.20 37.87
C LYS A 137 16.11 0.40 37.84
N GLY A 138 15.26 0.02 38.81
CA GLY A 138 13.93 0.62 38.96
C GLY A 138 13.08 0.42 37.70
N VAL A 139 12.51 1.51 37.16
CA VAL A 139 11.75 1.45 35.90
C VAL A 139 12.60 1.03 34.69
N TYR A 140 13.93 1.18 34.75
CA TYR A 140 14.88 0.81 33.69
C TYR A 140 15.31 -0.67 33.72
N ALA A 141 14.74 -1.49 34.60
CA ALA A 141 15.11 -2.89 34.72
C ALA A 141 14.92 -3.65 33.39
N SER A 142 15.98 -4.34 32.95
CA SER A 142 16.08 -5.09 31.69
C SER A 142 16.00 -4.27 30.38
N LEU A 143 16.10 -2.94 30.44
CA LEU A 143 16.13 -2.10 29.23
C LEU A 143 17.53 -1.95 28.63
N SER A 144 17.61 -1.77 27.31
CA SER A 144 18.85 -1.43 26.60
C SER A 144 19.18 0.06 26.70
N GLN A 145 20.46 0.41 26.77
CA GLN A 145 20.91 1.81 26.71
C GLN A 145 20.56 2.50 25.38
N ASP A 146 20.67 3.83 25.35
CA ASP A 146 20.47 4.70 24.17
C ASP A 146 19.03 4.70 23.61
N LEU A 147 18.03 4.38 24.43
CA LEU A 147 16.62 4.44 24.04
C LEU A 147 16.26 5.83 23.50
N PRO A 148 15.61 5.94 22.33
CA PRO A 148 14.97 7.19 21.94
C PRO A 148 13.80 7.48 22.88
N VAL A 149 13.84 8.61 23.58
CA VAL A 149 12.75 9.05 24.48
C VAL A 149 12.28 10.47 24.16
N THR A 150 10.96 10.68 24.08
CA THR A 150 10.38 11.97 23.67
C THR A 150 10.31 12.97 24.82
N ARG A 151 10.78 14.20 24.53
CA ARG A 151 10.85 15.32 25.47
C ARG A 151 9.78 16.36 25.14
N TYR A 152 9.10 16.88 26.17
CA TYR A 152 8.11 17.97 26.09
C TYR A 152 8.31 19.02 27.20
N HIS A 153 9.55 19.40 27.46
CA HIS A 153 9.88 20.26 28.60
C HIS A 153 10.75 21.47 28.20
N SER A 154 10.55 22.56 28.94
CA SER A 154 11.41 23.76 28.95
C SER A 154 12.08 23.96 30.31
N LEU A 155 11.67 23.19 31.32
CA LEU A 155 12.19 23.19 32.68
C LEU A 155 12.80 21.81 32.98
N ALA A 156 13.81 21.75 33.85
CA ALA A 156 14.39 20.51 34.36
C ALA A 156 15.02 20.74 35.74
N GLY A 157 15.31 19.65 36.47
CA GLY A 157 16.17 19.71 37.65
C GLY A 157 17.63 19.96 37.28
N THR A 158 18.39 20.63 38.17
CA THR A 158 19.83 20.86 37.98
C THR A 158 20.69 19.90 38.81
N HIS A 159 21.85 19.50 38.30
CA HIS A 159 22.85 18.75 39.09
C HIS A 159 23.38 19.55 40.28
N THR A 160 23.47 20.88 40.14
CA THR A 160 23.94 21.82 41.16
C THR A 160 23.03 21.91 42.38
N THR A 161 21.76 21.52 42.25
CA THR A 161 20.74 21.56 43.31
C THR A 161 20.11 20.20 43.53
N LEU A 162 20.74 19.10 43.12
CA LEU A 162 20.19 17.76 43.32
C LEU A 162 20.27 17.41 44.82
N PRO A 163 19.14 17.13 45.51
CA PRO A 163 19.15 16.79 46.93
C PRO A 163 19.93 15.51 47.21
N GLU A 164 20.63 15.45 48.34
CA GLU A 164 21.46 14.28 48.70
C GLU A 164 20.64 12.98 48.84
N CYS A 165 19.35 13.06 49.20
CA CYS A 165 18.48 11.89 49.26
C CYS A 165 18.06 11.36 47.86
N LEU A 166 18.30 12.12 46.79
CA LEU A 166 18.04 11.71 45.41
C LEU A 166 19.34 11.27 44.70
N GLU A 167 19.17 10.40 43.70
CA GLU A 167 20.18 10.04 42.71
C GLU A 167 19.63 10.20 41.30
N VAL A 168 20.49 10.44 40.30
CA VAL A 168 20.10 10.52 38.89
C VAL A 168 20.04 9.10 38.33
N SER A 169 18.83 8.60 38.03
CA SER A 169 18.66 7.28 37.41
C SER A 169 18.74 7.32 35.88
N SER A 170 18.53 8.48 35.23
CA SER A 170 18.80 8.65 33.79
C SER A 170 19.12 10.09 33.35
N TRP A 171 19.83 10.24 32.23
CA TRP A 171 20.29 11.52 31.68
C TRP A 171 20.49 11.51 30.16
N ILE A 172 20.58 12.70 29.55
CA ILE A 172 21.16 12.89 28.20
C ILE A 172 22.63 13.32 28.35
N GLU A 173 23.51 12.85 27.46
CA GLU A 173 24.94 13.20 27.47
C GLU A 173 25.22 14.62 26.95
N ALA A 174 26.10 15.36 27.62
CA ALA A 174 26.53 16.70 27.24
C ALA A 174 27.66 16.67 26.19
N GLY A 175 27.36 16.13 25.02
CA GLY A 175 28.30 16.05 23.89
C GLY A 175 29.15 14.78 23.86
N ILE A 176 30.12 14.76 22.95
CA ILE A 176 30.93 13.57 22.58
C ILE A 176 31.80 13.08 23.76
N ASP A 177 32.14 13.97 24.69
CA ASP A 177 33.08 13.72 25.78
C ASP A 177 32.43 13.06 27.03
N GLY A 178 31.17 12.60 26.93
CA GLY A 178 30.51 11.79 27.96
C GLY A 178 30.06 12.52 29.23
N GLY A 179 30.01 13.86 29.21
CA GLY A 179 29.59 14.66 30.37
C GLY A 179 28.13 14.44 30.79
N LYS A 180 27.83 14.55 32.08
CA LYS A 180 26.44 14.52 32.61
C LYS A 180 25.66 15.75 32.12
N GLY A 181 24.80 15.58 31.12
CA GLY A 181 23.94 16.62 30.57
C GLY A 181 22.61 16.74 31.31
N VAL A 182 21.50 16.81 30.58
CA VAL A 182 20.18 17.06 31.19
C VAL A 182 19.74 15.86 32.04
N ILE A 183 19.28 16.12 33.28
CA ILE A 183 18.67 15.11 34.16
C ILE A 183 17.35 14.66 33.54
N MET A 184 17.26 13.36 33.23
CA MET A 184 16.08 12.76 32.59
C MET A 184 15.31 11.78 33.48
N GLY A 185 15.89 11.38 34.61
CA GLY A 185 15.26 10.57 35.62
C GLY A 185 15.95 10.74 36.97
N VAL A 186 15.18 10.75 38.05
CA VAL A 186 15.70 10.75 39.43
C VAL A 186 14.97 9.72 40.28
N ARG A 187 15.68 9.17 41.26
CA ARG A 187 15.15 8.22 42.25
C ARG A 187 15.58 8.61 43.65
N HIS A 188 14.72 8.39 44.63
CA HIS A 188 15.07 8.55 46.04
C HIS A 188 15.83 7.31 46.53
N LYS A 189 16.93 7.49 47.27
CA LYS A 189 17.86 6.40 47.64
C LYS A 189 17.26 5.35 48.58
N GLU A 190 16.29 5.74 49.40
CA GLU A 190 15.64 4.87 50.40
C GLU A 190 14.21 4.47 49.99
N TYR A 191 13.31 5.45 49.86
CA TYR A 191 11.90 5.25 49.46
C TYR A 191 11.72 4.87 47.99
N VAL A 192 10.67 4.09 47.70
CA VAL A 192 10.23 3.71 46.33
C VAL A 192 9.59 4.92 45.61
N VAL A 193 10.41 5.92 45.32
CA VAL A 193 10.01 7.16 44.63
C VAL A 193 10.96 7.36 43.46
N GLU A 194 10.43 7.26 42.24
CA GLU A 194 11.19 7.45 41.00
C GLU A 194 10.40 8.34 40.03
N GLY A 195 11.07 9.08 39.17
CA GLY A 195 10.41 9.93 38.19
C GLY A 195 11.26 10.19 36.97
N VAL A 196 10.60 10.56 35.86
CA VAL A 196 11.20 10.74 34.54
C VAL A 196 10.76 12.06 33.91
N GLN A 197 11.68 12.77 33.25
CA GLN A 197 11.44 14.10 32.66
C GLN A 197 10.99 14.02 31.20
N TYR A 198 11.26 12.90 30.53
CA TYR A 198 10.65 12.54 29.25
C TYR A 198 9.29 11.87 29.47
N HIS A 199 8.59 11.57 28.38
CA HIS A 199 7.24 11.02 28.39
C HIS A 199 7.25 9.55 27.94
N PRO A 200 7.19 8.54 28.84
CA PRO A 200 7.13 7.12 28.48
C PRO A 200 5.86 6.75 27.70
N GLU A 201 4.79 7.53 27.83
CA GLU A 201 3.53 7.39 27.11
C GLU A 201 3.55 7.96 25.68
N SER A 202 4.67 8.55 25.27
CA SER A 202 4.82 9.18 23.96
C SER A 202 5.09 8.16 22.85
N ILE A 203 4.45 8.36 21.70
CA ILE A 203 4.54 7.53 20.49
C ILE A 203 5.96 7.33 19.94
N LEU A 204 6.92 8.21 20.26
CA LEU A 204 8.33 8.07 19.85
C LEU A 204 9.27 7.66 21.00
N THR A 205 8.73 7.25 22.15
CA THR A 205 9.52 6.72 23.28
C THR A 205 9.56 5.19 23.21
N ALA A 206 10.75 4.63 22.98
CA ALA A 206 10.97 3.19 23.05
C ALA A 206 10.76 2.64 24.48
N GLU A 207 10.25 1.41 24.58
CA GLU A 207 10.07 0.64 25.82
C GLU A 207 9.25 1.32 26.95
N GLY A 208 8.51 2.40 26.66
CA GLY A 208 7.74 3.12 27.66
C GLY A 208 6.66 2.31 28.38
N ARG A 209 6.05 1.33 27.68
CA ARG A 209 5.17 0.31 28.32
C ARG A 209 5.93 -0.54 29.33
N VAL A 210 7.16 -0.96 29.03
CA VAL A 210 7.99 -1.79 29.92
C VAL A 210 8.44 -1.00 31.14
N MET A 211 8.75 0.30 31.00
CA MET A 211 9.02 1.19 32.14
C MET A 211 7.84 1.23 33.13
N LEU A 212 6.62 1.38 32.63
CA LEU A 212 5.41 1.37 33.47
C LEU A 212 5.14 -0.03 34.04
N LYS A 213 5.30 -1.11 33.25
CA LYS A 213 5.20 -2.51 33.70
C LYS A 213 6.18 -2.82 34.83
N ASN A 214 7.39 -2.24 34.80
CA ASN A 214 8.38 -2.36 35.87
C ASN A 214 7.94 -1.62 37.14
N PHE A 215 7.36 -0.42 37.02
CA PHE A 215 6.75 0.28 38.14
C PHE A 215 5.57 -0.47 38.78
N LEU A 216 4.66 -1.04 37.98
CA LEU A 216 3.49 -1.78 38.50
C LEU A 216 3.86 -3.02 39.33
N LYS A 217 5.06 -3.58 39.14
CA LYS A 217 5.62 -4.68 39.94
C LYS A 217 6.28 -4.23 41.24
N MET A 218 6.36 -2.93 41.51
CA MET A 218 6.93 -2.40 42.74
C MET A 218 5.91 -2.50 43.89
N ARG A 219 6.41 -2.79 45.10
CA ARG A 219 5.60 -2.99 46.31
C ARG A 219 6.33 -2.42 47.53
N GLY A 220 5.56 -1.98 48.53
CA GLY A 220 6.12 -1.42 49.78
C GLY A 220 6.62 0.03 49.64
N GLY A 221 7.11 0.57 50.75
CA GLY A 221 7.52 1.97 50.86
C GLY A 221 9.00 2.25 50.61
N THR A 222 9.87 1.25 50.78
CA THR A 222 11.34 1.35 50.64
C THR A 222 11.89 0.35 49.63
N TRP A 223 13.04 0.64 49.00
CA TRP A 223 13.67 -0.31 48.06
C TRP A 223 14.05 -1.63 48.72
N ALA A 224 14.47 -1.60 49.99
CA ALA A 224 14.76 -2.80 50.78
C ALA A 224 13.50 -3.66 51.01
N GLU A 225 12.36 -3.03 51.27
CA GLU A 225 11.07 -3.73 51.37
C GLU A 225 10.61 -4.27 50.00
N ASN A 226 10.74 -3.48 48.94
CA ASN A 226 10.42 -3.93 47.58
C ASN A 226 11.24 -5.16 47.18
N GLU A 227 12.56 -5.13 47.41
CA GLU A 227 13.43 -6.28 47.18
C GLU A 227 13.04 -7.49 48.03
N ARG A 228 12.66 -7.29 49.29
CA ARG A 228 12.18 -8.37 50.17
C ARG A 228 10.91 -9.00 49.61
N LEU A 229 9.91 -8.19 49.28
CA LEU A 229 8.63 -8.65 48.74
C LEU A 229 8.79 -9.36 47.39
N GLN A 230 9.64 -8.86 46.49
CA GLN A 230 9.92 -9.53 45.21
C GLN A 230 10.67 -10.87 45.39
N LYS A 231 11.53 -10.99 46.41
CA LYS A 231 12.17 -12.27 46.80
C LYS A 231 11.17 -13.22 47.45
N GLU A 232 10.23 -12.73 48.26
CA GLU A 232 9.14 -13.52 48.86
C GLU A 232 8.17 -14.05 47.79
N ASP A 233 7.72 -13.21 46.84
CA ASP A 233 6.88 -13.65 45.71
C ASP A 233 7.61 -14.70 44.85
N SER A 234 8.92 -14.53 44.63
CA SER A 234 9.76 -15.51 43.92
C SER A 234 9.90 -16.84 44.67
N ASN A 235 10.05 -16.79 46.00
CA ASN A 235 10.15 -17.98 46.85
C ASN A 235 8.82 -18.71 46.98
N ASN A 236 7.70 -17.98 47.03
CA ASN A 236 6.35 -18.57 47.01
C ASN A 236 6.07 -19.29 45.69
N ALA A 237 6.43 -18.68 44.55
CA ALA A 237 6.39 -19.36 43.25
C ALA A 237 7.26 -20.64 43.25
N ALA A 238 8.45 -20.59 43.87
CA ALA A 238 9.35 -21.74 44.02
C ALA A 238 8.90 -22.80 45.05
N GLN A 239 7.88 -22.52 45.88
CA GLN A 239 7.21 -23.50 46.75
C GLN A 239 5.98 -24.11 46.07
N VAL A 240 5.15 -23.32 45.38
CA VAL A 240 4.01 -23.82 44.60
C VAL A 240 4.47 -24.76 43.47
N SER A 241 5.67 -24.56 42.92
CA SER A 241 6.29 -25.48 41.95
C SER A 241 6.97 -26.71 42.55
N LYS A 242 6.94 -26.91 43.89
CA LYS A 242 7.52 -28.10 44.55
C LYS A 242 6.50 -29.19 44.87
N SER A 243 5.22 -28.86 45.04
CA SER A 243 4.13 -29.84 45.21
C SER A 243 3.67 -30.50 43.90
N SER A 244 4.10 -30.00 42.76
CA SER A 244 3.80 -30.49 41.40
C SER A 244 5.01 -31.14 40.70
N SER A 245 5.98 -31.64 41.48
CA SER A 245 7.33 -31.98 41.02
C SER A 245 7.48 -33.32 40.28
N ASN A 246 6.68 -33.55 39.23
CA ASN A 246 6.98 -34.53 38.18
C ASN A 246 7.68 -33.85 36.98
N GLY A 247 8.98 -33.55 37.14
CA GLY A 247 9.92 -33.37 36.02
C GLY A 247 9.69 -32.18 35.06
N ALA A 248 9.64 -30.94 35.56
CA ALA A 248 9.66 -29.76 34.71
C ALA A 248 10.98 -29.63 33.92
N LYS A 249 10.95 -29.88 32.60
CA LYS A 249 12.08 -29.63 31.68
C LYS A 249 12.33 -28.13 31.53
N LYS A 250 13.53 -27.75 31.09
CA LYS A 250 13.76 -26.42 30.47
C LYS A 250 12.82 -26.31 29.26
N GLU A 251 11.92 -25.34 29.26
CA GLU A 251 11.09 -25.03 28.08
C GLU A 251 11.98 -24.73 26.87
N ASN A 252 11.74 -25.42 25.77
CA ASN A 252 12.43 -25.14 24.51
C ASN A 252 11.81 -23.89 23.85
N ILE A 253 12.61 -23.16 23.09
CA ILE A 253 12.14 -22.02 22.29
C ILE A 253 11.16 -22.46 21.19
N LEU A 254 11.26 -23.70 20.68
CA LEU A 254 10.26 -24.30 19.80
C LEU A 254 8.88 -24.34 20.48
N ASP A 255 8.82 -24.79 21.74
CA ASP A 255 7.59 -24.90 22.52
C ASP A 255 6.94 -23.51 22.70
N LYS A 256 7.75 -22.46 22.88
CA LYS A 256 7.29 -21.07 23.03
C LYS A 256 6.72 -20.50 21.73
N ILE A 257 7.40 -20.75 20.60
CA ILE A 257 6.90 -20.38 19.27
C ILE A 257 5.58 -21.11 18.99
N PHE A 258 5.51 -22.41 19.30
CA PHE A 258 4.36 -23.27 19.09
C PHE A 258 3.15 -22.86 19.95
N ALA A 259 3.34 -22.63 21.25
CA ALA A 259 2.29 -22.17 22.16
C ALA A 259 1.74 -20.80 21.75
N HIS A 260 2.62 -19.85 21.40
CA HIS A 260 2.19 -18.54 20.91
C HIS A 260 1.43 -18.65 19.57
N ARG A 261 1.92 -19.47 18.63
CA ARG A 261 1.23 -19.62 17.33
C ARG A 261 -0.11 -20.33 17.47
N LYS A 262 -0.29 -21.26 18.42
CA LYS A 262 -1.61 -21.81 18.79
C LYS A 262 -2.59 -20.70 19.18
N VAL A 263 -2.25 -19.86 20.17
CA VAL A 263 -3.10 -18.73 20.59
C VAL A 263 -3.41 -17.79 19.41
N ALA A 264 -2.39 -17.44 18.61
CA ALA A 264 -2.56 -16.56 17.46
C ALA A 264 -3.44 -17.17 16.35
N VAL A 265 -3.36 -18.48 16.09
CA VAL A 265 -4.24 -19.17 15.13
C VAL A 265 -5.66 -19.29 15.67
N SER A 266 -5.85 -19.55 16.96
CA SER A 266 -7.18 -19.55 17.60
C SER A 266 -7.87 -18.18 17.44
N ALA A 267 -7.16 -17.08 17.72
CA ALA A 267 -7.69 -15.73 17.50
C ALA A 267 -7.94 -15.43 16.00
N GLN A 268 -7.05 -15.90 15.12
CA GLN A 268 -7.18 -15.70 13.67
C GLN A 268 -8.45 -16.40 13.10
N LYS A 269 -8.77 -17.59 13.62
CA LYS A 269 -9.95 -18.38 13.23
C LYS A 269 -11.29 -17.74 13.57
N GLU A 270 -11.34 -16.71 14.42
CA GLU A 270 -12.58 -15.97 14.72
C GLU A 270 -12.80 -14.75 13.79
N ILE A 271 -11.77 -14.34 13.03
CA ILE A 271 -11.85 -13.16 12.17
C ILE A 271 -12.75 -13.47 10.95
N PRO A 272 -13.81 -12.68 10.68
CA PRO A 272 -14.61 -12.84 9.47
C PRO A 272 -13.76 -12.74 8.19
N SER A 273 -14.05 -13.59 7.20
CA SER A 273 -13.20 -13.95 6.03
C SER A 273 -11.99 -14.85 6.33
N GLN A 274 -11.74 -15.20 7.59
CA GLN A 274 -10.69 -16.13 8.03
C GLN A 274 -11.22 -17.20 8.99
N ARG A 275 -12.54 -17.36 9.13
CA ARG A 275 -13.12 -18.52 9.82
C ARG A 275 -12.92 -19.79 8.98
N PRO A 276 -12.80 -21.00 9.57
CA PRO A 276 -12.69 -22.24 8.80
C PRO A 276 -13.80 -22.41 7.75
N SER A 277 -15.04 -22.01 8.07
CA SER A 277 -16.17 -22.00 7.13
C SER A 277 -15.99 -21.01 5.97
N ASP A 278 -15.43 -19.82 6.25
CA ASP A 278 -15.22 -18.78 5.23
C ASP A 278 -14.11 -19.22 4.25
N LEU A 279 -13.06 -19.86 4.76
CA LEU A 279 -11.99 -20.44 3.93
C LEU A 279 -12.49 -21.66 3.13
N GLN A 280 -13.29 -22.54 3.74
CA GLN A 280 -13.83 -23.71 3.05
C GLN A 280 -14.75 -23.29 1.89
N ALA A 281 -15.66 -22.34 2.13
CA ALA A 281 -16.49 -21.77 1.07
C ALA A 281 -15.65 -21.06 -0.02
N ALA A 282 -14.56 -20.38 0.34
CA ALA A 282 -13.65 -19.78 -0.65
C ALA A 282 -12.89 -20.83 -1.49
N TYR A 283 -12.62 -22.01 -0.94
CA TYR A 283 -12.00 -23.13 -1.67
C TYR A 283 -13.00 -23.82 -2.60
N GLU A 284 -14.24 -24.04 -2.13
CA GLU A 284 -15.36 -24.60 -2.91
C GLU A 284 -15.82 -23.71 -4.07
N LEU A 285 -15.42 -22.42 -4.07
CA LEU A 285 -15.60 -21.47 -5.18
C LEU A 285 -14.41 -21.45 -6.17
N ASP A 286 -13.49 -22.43 -6.11
CA ASP A 286 -12.29 -22.56 -6.96
C ASP A 286 -11.37 -21.32 -6.98
N ILE A 287 -11.39 -20.50 -5.91
CA ILE A 287 -10.60 -19.25 -5.82
C ILE A 287 -9.09 -19.53 -5.66
N ALA A 288 -8.71 -20.74 -5.24
CA ALA A 288 -7.33 -21.12 -4.93
C ALA A 288 -6.45 -21.19 -6.21
N PRO A 289 -5.38 -20.37 -6.34
CA PRO A 289 -4.60 -20.28 -7.58
C PRO A 289 -4.06 -21.63 -8.11
N PRO A 290 -3.82 -21.79 -9.43
CA PRO A 290 -3.33 -23.03 -10.01
C PRO A 290 -2.02 -23.54 -9.38
N LEU A 291 -2.12 -24.73 -8.78
CA LEU A 291 -1.04 -25.47 -8.12
C LEU A 291 -0.15 -26.22 -9.13
N ILE A 292 1.14 -26.37 -8.81
CA ILE A 292 2.06 -27.27 -9.51
C ILE A 292 2.62 -28.34 -8.58
N SER A 293 2.91 -29.54 -9.11
CA SER A 293 3.46 -30.63 -8.31
C SER A 293 4.88 -30.31 -7.81
N PHE A 294 5.01 -30.14 -6.49
CA PHE A 294 6.27 -29.98 -5.75
C PHE A 294 7.30 -31.08 -6.09
N VAL A 295 6.88 -32.35 -6.10
CA VAL A 295 7.72 -33.51 -6.42
C VAL A 295 8.25 -33.45 -7.86
N GLN A 296 7.38 -33.18 -8.83
CA GLN A 296 7.78 -33.01 -10.23
C GLN A 296 8.73 -31.83 -10.41
N ARG A 297 8.50 -30.73 -9.68
CA ARG A 297 9.31 -29.52 -9.77
C ARG A 297 10.73 -29.74 -9.24
N LEU A 298 10.88 -30.46 -8.13
CA LEU A 298 12.19 -30.90 -7.60
C LEU A 298 12.89 -31.87 -8.57
N ARG A 299 12.18 -32.84 -9.16
CA ARG A 299 12.78 -33.78 -10.15
C ARG A 299 13.19 -33.11 -11.47
N LYS A 300 12.71 -31.90 -11.76
CA LYS A 300 12.99 -31.15 -13.00
C LYS A 300 13.89 -29.93 -12.78
N SER A 301 14.82 -29.97 -11.82
CA SER A 301 15.76 -28.86 -11.59
C SER A 301 16.63 -28.58 -12.86
N PRO A 302 17.00 -27.31 -13.14
CA PRO A 302 18.00 -26.98 -14.15
C PRO A 302 19.46 -27.28 -13.70
N PHE A 303 19.66 -27.72 -12.45
CA PHE A 303 20.94 -28.13 -11.88
C PHE A 303 20.87 -29.56 -11.32
N PRO A 304 22.00 -30.29 -11.19
CA PRO A 304 22.02 -31.65 -10.63
C PRO A 304 21.46 -31.77 -9.20
N LEU A 305 21.45 -30.67 -8.45
CA LEU A 305 20.89 -30.54 -7.11
C LEU A 305 19.82 -29.44 -7.12
N SER A 306 18.66 -29.70 -6.51
CA SER A 306 17.53 -28.77 -6.53
C SER A 306 17.65 -27.71 -5.42
N LEU A 307 17.49 -26.43 -5.75
CA LEU A 307 17.48 -25.37 -4.75
C LEU A 307 16.07 -25.01 -4.29
N MET A 308 15.89 -25.00 -2.97
CA MET A 308 14.76 -24.41 -2.26
C MET A 308 15.23 -23.08 -1.65
N ALA A 309 14.98 -21.98 -2.35
CA ALA A 309 15.49 -20.66 -1.99
C ALA A 309 14.54 -19.96 -1.00
N GLU A 310 15.06 -19.57 0.17
CA GLU A 310 14.23 -19.13 1.29
C GLU A 310 14.25 -17.59 1.49
N ILE A 311 13.08 -17.05 1.82
CA ILE A 311 12.83 -15.62 2.09
C ILE A 311 12.50 -15.46 3.58
N LYS A 312 13.34 -14.73 4.32
CA LYS A 312 13.35 -14.73 5.79
C LYS A 312 13.85 -13.39 6.36
N ARG A 313 12.96 -12.57 6.94
CA ARG A 313 13.34 -11.25 7.48
C ARG A 313 14.10 -11.34 8.81
N ALA A 314 13.77 -12.31 9.65
CA ALA A 314 14.41 -12.56 10.94
C ALA A 314 14.50 -14.07 11.26
N SER A 315 15.20 -14.44 12.34
CA SER A 315 15.11 -15.78 12.92
C SER A 315 15.48 -15.80 14.41
N PRO A 316 14.97 -16.77 15.20
CA PRO A 316 15.30 -16.91 16.62
C PRO A 316 16.80 -16.92 16.97
N SER A 317 17.65 -17.47 16.10
CA SER A 317 19.08 -17.67 16.35
C SER A 317 19.99 -16.60 15.76
N LYS A 318 19.44 -15.61 15.03
CA LYS A 318 20.20 -14.50 14.41
C LYS A 318 19.59 -13.12 14.63
N GLY A 319 18.37 -13.02 15.16
CA GLY A 319 17.60 -11.77 15.19
C GLY A 319 17.20 -11.34 13.78
N VAL A 320 17.14 -10.03 13.54
CA VAL A 320 16.83 -9.44 12.24
C VAL A 320 17.96 -9.70 11.23
N ILE A 321 17.60 -10.21 10.06
CA ILE A 321 18.50 -10.42 8.91
C ILE A 321 18.31 -9.27 7.91
N SER A 322 17.07 -8.98 7.52
CA SER A 322 16.71 -7.84 6.66
C SER A 322 15.20 -7.56 6.72
N LEU A 323 14.79 -6.52 7.46
CA LEU A 323 13.39 -6.09 7.54
C LEU A 323 12.89 -5.44 6.23
N SER A 324 13.78 -4.75 5.50
CA SER A 324 13.47 -4.11 4.21
C SER A 324 13.38 -5.08 3.02
N ALA A 325 13.50 -6.39 3.26
CA ALA A 325 13.40 -7.40 2.22
C ALA A 325 11.99 -7.47 1.59
N CYS A 326 11.93 -7.15 0.29
CA CYS A 326 10.72 -7.25 -0.52
C CYS A 326 10.57 -8.68 -1.07
N ALA A 327 9.76 -9.50 -0.42
CA ALA A 327 9.54 -10.91 -0.75
C ALA A 327 9.22 -11.18 -2.26
N PRO A 328 8.24 -10.50 -2.90
CA PRO A 328 7.95 -10.73 -4.32
C PRO A 328 9.12 -10.39 -5.27
N ALA A 329 9.95 -9.39 -4.93
CA ALA A 329 11.15 -9.07 -5.71
C ALA A 329 12.23 -10.16 -5.55
N GLN A 330 12.47 -10.59 -4.30
CA GLN A 330 13.44 -11.66 -3.99
C GLN A 330 13.06 -12.99 -4.64
N ALA A 331 11.76 -13.34 -4.65
CA ALA A 331 11.25 -14.54 -5.30
C ALA A 331 11.51 -14.54 -6.81
N ARG A 332 11.34 -13.40 -7.51
CA ARG A 332 11.67 -13.29 -8.94
C ARG A 332 13.17 -13.48 -9.19
N THR A 333 14.04 -12.90 -8.35
CA THR A 333 15.50 -13.11 -8.44
C THR A 333 15.86 -14.58 -8.27
N TYR A 334 15.33 -15.24 -7.23
CA TYR A 334 15.55 -16.67 -6.98
C TYR A 334 15.02 -17.56 -8.13
N ALA A 335 13.83 -17.26 -8.66
CA ALA A 335 13.24 -18.01 -9.78
C ALA A 335 14.09 -17.91 -11.05
N LEU A 336 14.49 -16.70 -11.44
CA LEU A 336 15.33 -16.47 -12.61
C LEU A 336 16.74 -17.06 -12.45
N ALA A 337 17.27 -17.10 -11.23
CA ALA A 337 18.53 -17.80 -10.92
C ALA A 337 18.42 -19.34 -10.99
N GLY A 338 17.20 -19.90 -11.08
CA GLY A 338 16.94 -21.33 -11.26
C GLY A 338 16.59 -22.10 -9.99
N ALA A 339 16.12 -21.43 -8.94
CA ALA A 339 15.52 -22.11 -7.78
C ALA A 339 14.31 -22.96 -8.23
N SER A 340 14.23 -24.21 -7.74
CA SER A 340 13.09 -25.10 -8.00
C SER A 340 11.92 -24.82 -7.06
N VAL A 341 12.19 -24.28 -5.86
CA VAL A 341 11.18 -23.95 -4.86
C VAL A 341 11.51 -22.60 -4.23
N ILE A 342 10.50 -21.77 -3.96
CA ILE A 342 10.60 -20.61 -3.08
C ILE A 342 9.99 -20.97 -1.72
N SER A 343 10.81 -20.93 -0.66
CA SER A 343 10.35 -21.09 0.72
C SER A 343 10.03 -19.73 1.32
N VAL A 344 8.79 -19.50 1.71
CA VAL A 344 8.32 -18.24 2.29
C VAL A 344 8.00 -18.46 3.76
N LEU A 345 8.69 -17.77 4.65
CA LEU A 345 8.31 -17.72 6.07
C LEU A 345 7.03 -16.89 6.20
N THR A 346 5.97 -17.48 6.76
CA THR A 346 4.70 -16.78 7.02
C THR A 346 4.47 -16.49 8.51
N GLU A 347 5.38 -16.92 9.39
CA GLU A 347 5.31 -16.71 10.83
C GLU A 347 5.67 -15.24 11.18
N PRO A 348 4.80 -14.51 11.88
CA PRO A 348 4.92 -13.06 12.02
C PRO A 348 5.82 -12.57 13.16
N GLU A 349 6.08 -13.35 14.22
CA GLU A 349 6.73 -12.82 15.43
C GLU A 349 8.24 -13.08 15.49
N TRP A 350 8.70 -14.30 15.24
CA TRP A 350 10.12 -14.65 15.25
C TRP A 350 10.80 -14.57 13.89
N PHE A 351 10.05 -14.78 12.81
CA PHE A 351 10.58 -14.73 11.44
C PHE A 351 10.21 -13.44 10.67
N LYS A 352 9.28 -12.64 11.23
CA LYS A 352 8.73 -11.39 10.65
C LYS A 352 8.25 -11.57 9.20
N GLY A 353 7.58 -12.69 8.94
CA GLY A 353 6.88 -13.02 7.70
C GLY A 353 5.37 -12.76 7.78
N SER A 354 4.63 -13.11 6.73
CA SER A 354 3.16 -13.00 6.71
C SER A 354 2.53 -13.92 5.66
N ILE A 355 1.21 -14.15 5.76
CA ILE A 355 0.45 -14.83 4.71
C ILE A 355 0.35 -13.99 3.42
N ASP A 356 0.44 -12.66 3.53
CA ASP A 356 0.43 -11.76 2.38
C ASP A 356 1.76 -11.74 1.62
N ASP A 357 2.89 -12.02 2.27
CA ASP A 357 4.16 -12.31 1.59
C ASP A 357 4.01 -13.54 0.68
N LEU A 358 3.31 -14.59 1.12
CA LEU A 358 3.04 -15.79 0.33
C LEU A 358 2.17 -15.46 -0.90
N ARG A 359 1.08 -14.71 -0.71
CA ARG A 359 0.20 -14.22 -1.78
C ARG A 359 0.96 -13.35 -2.79
N ALA A 360 1.75 -12.40 -2.30
CA ALA A 360 2.54 -11.50 -3.15
C ALA A 360 3.63 -12.26 -3.93
N VAL A 361 4.30 -13.22 -3.31
CA VAL A 361 5.26 -14.12 -3.98
C VAL A 361 4.56 -14.95 -5.07
N ARG A 362 3.37 -15.50 -4.82
CA ARG A 362 2.61 -16.22 -5.85
C ARG A 362 2.28 -15.31 -7.03
N GLN A 363 1.77 -14.11 -6.78
CA GLN A 363 1.40 -13.13 -7.81
C GLN A 363 2.63 -12.64 -8.61
N ALA A 364 3.79 -12.49 -7.98
CA ALA A 364 5.03 -12.07 -8.64
C ALA A 364 5.64 -13.15 -9.55
N LEU A 365 5.22 -14.41 -9.37
CA LEU A 365 5.58 -15.57 -10.20
C LEU A 365 4.44 -15.98 -11.15
N GLU A 366 3.43 -15.11 -11.35
CA GLU A 366 2.28 -15.44 -12.18
C GLU A 366 2.59 -15.40 -13.69
N GLY A 367 2.05 -16.38 -14.42
CA GLY A 367 2.32 -16.58 -15.85
C GLY A 367 3.78 -16.93 -16.20
N MET A 368 4.66 -17.15 -15.22
CA MET A 368 6.07 -17.46 -15.44
C MET A 368 6.23 -18.92 -15.95
N PRO A 369 6.78 -19.17 -17.15
CA PRO A 369 7.06 -20.52 -17.62
C PRO A 369 8.00 -21.24 -16.66
N SER A 370 7.75 -22.52 -16.40
CA SER A 370 8.56 -23.33 -15.47
C SER A 370 8.73 -22.69 -14.09
N ARG A 371 7.72 -21.97 -13.56
CA ARG A 371 7.79 -21.32 -12.23
C ARG A 371 8.26 -22.29 -11.12
N PRO A 372 8.95 -21.79 -10.08
CA PRO A 372 9.20 -22.56 -8.87
C PRO A 372 7.89 -22.97 -8.19
N ALA A 373 7.95 -24.05 -7.40
CA ALA A 373 6.90 -24.37 -6.43
C ALA A 373 7.03 -23.43 -5.21
N ILE A 374 5.93 -23.18 -4.50
CA ILE A 374 5.88 -22.27 -3.35
C ILE A 374 5.59 -23.06 -2.08
N LEU A 375 6.52 -22.97 -1.12
CA LEU A 375 6.44 -23.60 0.19
C LEU A 375 6.05 -22.58 1.26
N ARG A 376 4.93 -22.81 1.95
CA ARG A 376 4.63 -22.16 3.24
C ARG A 376 5.52 -22.78 4.31
N LYS A 377 6.51 -22.00 4.79
CA LYS A 377 7.37 -22.37 5.92
C LYS A 377 6.80 -21.75 7.19
N GLU A 378 6.12 -22.57 7.99
CA GLU A 378 5.48 -22.18 9.25
C GLU A 378 5.39 -23.39 10.19
N PHE A 379 4.99 -23.16 11.44
CA PHE A 379 4.65 -24.18 12.42
C PHE A 379 3.17 -24.56 12.24
N ILE A 380 2.91 -25.61 11.46
CA ILE A 380 1.55 -26.06 11.11
C ILE A 380 1.10 -27.20 12.02
N PHE A 381 -0.09 -27.04 12.61
CA PHE A 381 -0.72 -28.00 13.54
C PHE A 381 -2.24 -28.14 13.33
N GLU A 382 -2.85 -27.30 12.50
CA GLU A 382 -4.25 -27.43 12.09
C GLU A 382 -4.43 -27.35 10.57
N GLU A 383 -5.43 -28.11 10.09
CA GLU A 383 -5.89 -28.14 8.69
C GLU A 383 -6.23 -26.74 8.17
N TYR A 384 -6.76 -25.89 9.05
CA TYR A 384 -6.98 -24.47 8.84
C TYR A 384 -5.78 -23.75 8.19
N GLN A 385 -4.55 -23.97 8.70
CA GLN A 385 -3.34 -23.33 8.16
C GLN A 385 -2.97 -23.87 6.77
N ILE A 386 -3.31 -25.13 6.49
CA ILE A 386 -3.06 -25.78 5.20
C ILE A 386 -4.06 -25.26 4.15
N LEU A 387 -5.33 -25.10 4.51
CA LEU A 387 -6.36 -24.50 3.66
C LEU A 387 -6.05 -23.04 3.34
N GLU A 388 -5.68 -22.25 4.36
CA GLU A 388 -5.21 -20.88 4.20
C GLU A 388 -3.98 -20.82 3.27
N ALA A 389 -3.04 -21.78 3.38
CA ALA A 389 -1.87 -21.86 2.50
C ALA A 389 -2.28 -22.10 1.04
N ARG A 390 -3.18 -23.06 0.81
CA ARG A 390 -3.67 -23.43 -0.52
C ARG A 390 -4.36 -22.25 -1.20
N LEU A 391 -5.22 -21.52 -0.47
CA LEU A 391 -5.90 -20.31 -0.93
C LEU A 391 -4.93 -19.14 -1.17
N ALA A 392 -3.90 -19.00 -0.34
CA ALA A 392 -2.83 -18.02 -0.54
C ALA A 392 -1.87 -18.35 -1.70
N GLY A 393 -2.00 -19.54 -2.31
CA GLY A 393 -1.24 -19.95 -3.49
C GLY A 393 0.04 -20.75 -3.19
N ALA A 394 0.10 -21.45 -2.07
CA ALA A 394 1.11 -22.49 -1.84
C ALA A 394 0.90 -23.70 -2.77
N ASP A 395 2.01 -24.35 -3.14
CA ASP A 395 2.04 -25.66 -3.80
C ASP A 395 2.43 -26.79 -2.82
N THR A 396 2.96 -26.43 -1.66
CA THR A 396 3.40 -27.34 -0.59
C THR A 396 3.48 -26.61 0.76
N VAL A 397 3.45 -27.38 1.85
CA VAL A 397 3.46 -26.91 3.24
C VAL A 397 4.51 -27.66 4.05
N LEU A 398 5.02 -27.05 5.12
CA LEU A 398 5.90 -27.72 6.09
C LEU A 398 5.09 -28.47 7.15
N LEU A 399 5.43 -29.72 7.42
CA LEU A 399 5.01 -30.45 8.63
C LEU A 399 6.27 -30.85 9.41
N ILE A 400 6.30 -30.68 10.73
CA ILE A 400 7.49 -30.93 11.55
C ILE A 400 7.22 -32.10 12.49
N VAL A 401 7.89 -33.24 12.30
CA VAL A 401 7.64 -34.46 13.09
C VAL A 401 7.92 -34.22 14.58
N LYS A 402 8.96 -33.45 14.91
CA LYS A 402 9.32 -33.13 16.31
C LYS A 402 8.32 -32.23 17.05
N MET A 403 7.29 -31.71 16.37
CA MET A 403 6.27 -30.82 16.93
C MET A 403 4.88 -31.48 17.01
N LEU A 404 4.68 -32.62 16.36
CA LEU A 404 3.38 -33.25 16.13
C LEU A 404 3.41 -34.71 16.59
N ASP A 405 2.36 -35.14 17.27
CA ASP A 405 2.04 -36.56 17.45
C ASP A 405 1.76 -37.26 16.11
N GLU A 406 1.94 -38.57 16.04
CA GLU A 406 1.77 -39.34 14.79
C GLU A 406 0.35 -39.22 14.20
N GLU A 407 -0.68 -39.12 15.04
CA GLU A 407 -2.08 -38.99 14.60
C GLU A 407 -2.32 -37.63 13.91
N THR A 408 -1.93 -36.53 14.57
CA THR A 408 -2.02 -35.19 14.01
C THR A 408 -1.14 -35.02 12.79
N LEU A 409 0.08 -35.58 12.80
CA LEU A 409 0.97 -35.59 11.63
C LEU A 409 0.31 -36.30 10.43
N ALA A 410 -0.24 -37.50 10.64
CA ALA A 410 -0.90 -38.27 9.58
C ALA A 410 -2.14 -37.54 9.05
N ARG A 411 -2.99 -37.02 9.94
CA ARG A 411 -4.19 -36.24 9.59
C ARG A 411 -3.85 -35.01 8.74
N LEU A 412 -2.86 -34.22 9.16
CA LEU A 412 -2.40 -33.03 8.42
C LEU A 412 -1.74 -33.38 7.08
N TYR A 413 -0.99 -34.49 7.02
CA TYR A 413 -0.41 -34.98 5.78
C TYR A 413 -1.50 -35.40 4.78
N HIS A 414 -2.47 -36.22 5.21
CA HIS A 414 -3.57 -36.65 4.35
C HIS A 414 -4.49 -35.48 3.91
N TYR A 415 -4.74 -34.50 4.79
CA TYR A 415 -5.47 -33.28 4.41
C TYR A 415 -4.73 -32.43 3.37
N SER A 416 -3.41 -32.23 3.53
CA SER A 416 -2.60 -31.55 2.51
C SER A 416 -2.66 -32.28 1.16
N LYS A 417 -2.59 -33.62 1.19
CA LYS A 417 -2.68 -34.48 0.00
C LYS A 417 -4.05 -34.40 -0.69
N SER A 418 -5.16 -34.25 0.05
CA SER A 418 -6.50 -34.07 -0.55
C SER A 418 -6.66 -32.70 -1.23
N LEU A 419 -5.92 -31.68 -0.79
CA LEU A 419 -5.78 -30.38 -1.46
C LEU A 419 -4.73 -30.37 -2.61
N GLY A 420 -4.18 -31.54 -2.96
CA GLY A 420 -3.18 -31.72 -4.03
C GLY A 420 -1.74 -31.34 -3.65
N MET A 421 -1.48 -30.94 -2.41
CA MET A 421 -0.17 -30.52 -1.92
C MET A 421 0.58 -31.71 -1.30
N GLU A 422 1.75 -32.04 -1.82
CA GLU A 422 2.72 -32.92 -1.13
C GLU A 422 3.45 -32.09 -0.06
N PRO A 423 3.38 -32.42 1.25
CA PRO A 423 4.14 -31.72 2.28
C PRO A 423 5.65 -31.93 2.17
N LEU A 424 6.42 -30.97 2.67
CA LEU A 424 7.78 -31.21 3.13
C LEU A 424 7.71 -31.67 4.59
N VAL A 425 7.99 -32.95 4.85
CA VAL A 425 8.01 -33.51 6.21
C VAL A 425 9.41 -33.33 6.81
N GLU A 426 9.53 -32.51 7.86
CA GLU A 426 10.81 -32.14 8.49
C GLU A 426 11.16 -33.03 9.68
N VAL A 427 12.39 -33.55 9.67
CA VAL A 427 12.98 -34.48 10.64
C VAL A 427 14.40 -34.06 11.04
N ASN A 428 14.85 -34.48 12.22
CA ASN A 428 16.21 -34.27 12.73
C ASN A 428 16.87 -35.57 13.25
N THR A 429 16.10 -36.60 13.60
CA THR A 429 16.61 -37.85 14.21
C THR A 429 16.20 -39.13 13.43
N PRO A 430 16.83 -40.30 13.69
CA PRO A 430 16.43 -41.57 13.09
C PRO A 430 14.97 -41.96 13.36
N GLU A 431 14.48 -41.67 14.55
CA GLU A 431 13.12 -42.03 14.98
C GLU A 431 12.09 -41.17 14.22
N GLU A 432 12.38 -39.88 14.07
CA GLU A 432 11.57 -38.96 13.25
C GLU A 432 11.61 -39.34 11.76
N MET A 433 12.77 -39.79 11.26
CA MET A 433 12.90 -40.31 9.90
C MET A 433 12.07 -41.58 9.69
N ALA A 434 12.09 -42.53 10.62
CA ALA A 434 11.28 -43.74 10.56
C ALA A 434 9.77 -43.42 10.54
N ILE A 435 9.32 -42.43 11.31
CA ILE A 435 7.92 -41.94 11.27
C ILE A 435 7.59 -41.34 9.89
N ALA A 436 8.46 -40.49 9.34
CA ALA A 436 8.23 -39.87 8.02
C ALA A 436 8.22 -40.90 6.87
N VAL A 437 9.02 -41.95 6.94
CA VAL A 437 9.02 -43.07 5.99
C VAL A 437 7.77 -43.95 6.16
N LYS A 438 7.37 -44.27 7.40
CA LYS A 438 6.13 -45.00 7.73
C LYS A 438 4.87 -44.27 7.22
N LEU A 439 4.88 -42.94 7.26
CA LEU A 439 3.83 -42.07 6.72
C LEU A 439 3.75 -42.08 5.17
N GLY A 440 4.78 -42.56 4.49
CA GLY A 440 4.86 -42.57 3.02
C GLY A 440 5.09 -41.19 2.41
N ALA A 441 5.82 -40.30 3.11
CA ALA A 441 6.16 -38.97 2.62
C ALA A 441 7.08 -39.03 1.38
N GLN A 442 6.71 -38.36 0.29
CA GLN A 442 7.52 -38.38 -0.95
C GLN A 442 8.66 -37.34 -0.92
N VAL A 443 8.62 -36.38 0.00
CA VAL A 443 9.68 -35.39 0.21
C VAL A 443 9.95 -35.21 1.71
N ILE A 444 11.15 -35.57 2.15
CA ILE A 444 11.58 -35.50 3.56
C ILE A 444 12.72 -34.49 3.69
N GLY A 445 12.56 -33.52 4.58
CA GLY A 445 13.56 -32.50 4.87
C GLY A 445 14.35 -32.82 6.13
N VAL A 446 15.64 -33.13 6.02
CA VAL A 446 16.51 -33.28 7.19
C VAL A 446 17.00 -31.90 7.64
N ASN A 447 16.54 -31.45 8.80
CA ASN A 447 17.03 -30.22 9.40
C ASN A 447 18.35 -30.48 10.12
N ASN A 448 19.45 -30.03 9.51
CA ASN A 448 20.79 -30.12 10.08
C ASN A 448 20.98 -29.20 11.30
N ARG A 449 20.01 -28.32 11.60
CA ARG A 449 19.96 -27.57 12.86
C ARG A 449 19.05 -28.28 13.84
N ASN A 450 19.58 -28.64 15.00
CA ASN A 450 18.79 -29.16 16.11
C ASN A 450 17.80 -28.09 16.60
N LEU A 451 16.50 -28.38 16.62
CA LEU A 451 15.45 -27.44 17.02
C LEU A 451 15.33 -27.24 18.55
N THR A 452 16.23 -27.82 19.35
CA THR A 452 16.29 -27.65 20.81
C THR A 452 17.56 -26.95 21.30
N SER A 453 18.73 -27.24 20.70
CA SER A 453 20.02 -26.58 21.02
C SER A 453 20.44 -25.49 20.04
N PHE A 454 19.81 -25.41 18.86
CA PHE A 454 20.23 -24.61 17.70
C PHE A 454 21.63 -24.91 17.13
N GLU A 455 22.33 -25.92 17.62
CA GLU A 455 23.57 -26.42 17.03
C GLU A 455 23.33 -26.94 15.61
N VAL A 456 24.36 -26.90 14.77
CA VAL A 456 24.29 -27.29 13.35
C VAL A 456 25.30 -28.39 13.08
N ASP A 457 24.81 -29.53 12.61
CA ASP A 457 25.62 -30.65 12.16
C ASP A 457 25.18 -31.07 10.75
N LEU A 458 26.00 -30.74 9.76
CA LEU A 458 25.77 -31.02 8.34
C LEU A 458 25.86 -32.51 7.98
N GLU A 459 26.49 -33.34 8.84
CA GLU A 459 26.51 -34.79 8.61
C GLU A 459 25.15 -35.44 8.91
N THR A 460 24.25 -34.77 9.63
CA THR A 460 22.92 -35.31 9.99
C THR A 460 22.16 -35.80 8.77
N THR A 461 22.13 -35.03 7.67
CA THR A 461 21.52 -35.47 6.41
C THR A 461 22.17 -36.76 5.88
N SER A 462 23.50 -36.82 5.85
CA SER A 462 24.25 -37.98 5.34
C SER A 462 24.04 -39.25 6.17
N ARG A 463 23.92 -39.13 7.51
CA ARG A 463 23.70 -40.26 8.41
C ARG A 463 22.27 -40.82 8.34
N LEU A 464 21.26 -39.98 8.08
CA LEU A 464 19.86 -40.42 7.96
C LEU A 464 19.51 -40.95 6.57
N LEU A 465 20.26 -40.59 5.53
CA LEU A 465 19.94 -40.91 4.13
C LEU A 465 19.76 -42.42 3.87
N GLY A 466 20.55 -43.27 4.53
CA GLY A 466 20.49 -44.73 4.37
C GLY A 466 19.21 -45.40 4.90
N GLN A 467 18.33 -44.65 5.58
CA GLN A 467 17.05 -45.15 6.11
C GLN A 467 15.87 -44.91 5.15
N VAL A 468 16.10 -44.23 4.03
CA VAL A 468 15.05 -43.67 3.16
C VAL A 468 14.89 -44.49 1.87
N PRO A 469 13.65 -44.79 1.42
CA PRO A 469 13.42 -45.42 0.12
C PRO A 469 13.93 -44.56 -1.04
N LYS A 470 14.55 -45.18 -2.05
CA LYS A 470 15.18 -44.50 -3.21
C LYS A 470 14.25 -43.55 -3.98
N GLU A 471 12.93 -43.79 -3.93
CA GLU A 471 11.92 -42.98 -4.63
C GLU A 471 11.63 -41.63 -3.92
N THR A 472 11.97 -41.53 -2.63
CA THR A 472 11.68 -40.37 -1.77
C THR A 472 12.77 -39.32 -1.92
N ILE A 473 12.36 -38.06 -2.12
CA ILE A 473 13.30 -36.94 -2.29
C ILE A 473 13.75 -36.44 -0.92
N VAL A 474 15.01 -36.68 -0.56
CA VAL A 474 15.60 -36.11 0.66
C VAL A 474 16.16 -34.72 0.39
N CYS A 475 15.83 -33.78 1.27
CA CYS A 475 16.21 -32.37 1.18
C CYS A 475 17.06 -31.98 2.40
N ALA A 476 18.29 -31.50 2.22
CA ALA A 476 19.10 -30.97 3.32
C ALA A 476 18.65 -29.55 3.68
N LEU A 477 18.28 -29.31 4.95
CA LEU A 477 17.83 -28.01 5.44
C LEU A 477 18.81 -27.45 6.48
N SER A 478 18.91 -26.12 6.57
CA SER A 478 19.78 -25.37 7.50
C SER A 478 21.28 -25.57 7.31
N GLY A 479 22.06 -24.62 7.83
CA GLY A 479 23.52 -24.71 7.95
C GLY A 479 24.33 -24.36 6.68
N ILE A 480 23.75 -24.58 5.51
CA ILE A 480 24.42 -24.37 4.21
C ILE A 480 24.81 -22.90 4.01
N SER A 481 26.10 -22.67 3.77
CA SER A 481 26.74 -21.36 3.67
C SER A 481 27.40 -21.11 2.30
N GLY A 482 27.81 -22.16 1.58
CA GLY A 482 28.44 -22.06 0.25
C GLY A 482 28.61 -23.40 -0.47
N PRO A 483 29.29 -23.41 -1.64
CA PRO A 483 29.36 -24.59 -2.52
C PRO A 483 29.93 -25.85 -1.87
N LYS A 484 30.97 -25.71 -1.04
CA LYS A 484 31.62 -26.83 -0.36
C LYS A 484 30.67 -27.64 0.53
N ASP A 485 29.68 -26.98 1.12
CA ASP A 485 28.73 -27.60 2.03
C ASP A 485 27.77 -28.54 1.31
N VAL A 486 27.58 -28.35 -0.01
CA VAL A 486 26.67 -29.17 -0.82
C VAL A 486 27.38 -30.18 -1.72
N GLU A 487 28.71 -30.13 -1.86
CA GLU A 487 29.49 -31.16 -2.56
C GLU A 487 29.25 -32.56 -1.98
N ALA A 488 29.15 -32.67 -0.65
CA ALA A 488 28.85 -33.93 0.03
C ALA A 488 27.41 -34.39 -0.28
N TYR A 489 26.45 -33.47 -0.24
CA TYR A 489 25.04 -33.76 -0.56
C TYR A 489 24.84 -34.22 -2.01
N GLN A 490 25.56 -33.60 -2.98
CA GLN A 490 25.59 -34.05 -4.37
C GLN A 490 26.15 -35.47 -4.51
N LYS A 491 27.29 -35.76 -3.87
CA LYS A 491 27.94 -37.09 -3.92
C LYS A 491 27.09 -38.18 -3.26
N ASN A 492 26.37 -37.85 -2.20
CA ASN A 492 25.56 -38.79 -1.44
C ASN A 492 24.16 -39.05 -2.05
N GLY A 493 23.70 -38.24 -3.00
CA GLY A 493 22.40 -38.41 -3.67
C GLY A 493 21.23 -37.67 -2.99
N VAL A 494 21.51 -36.61 -2.24
CA VAL A 494 20.47 -35.71 -1.71
C VAL A 494 19.82 -34.95 -2.87
N GLY A 495 18.48 -34.96 -2.95
CA GLY A 495 17.75 -34.40 -4.09
C GLY A 495 17.60 -32.88 -4.08
N ALA A 496 17.64 -32.24 -2.90
CA ALA A 496 17.52 -30.79 -2.78
C ALA A 496 18.26 -30.19 -1.57
N VAL A 497 18.45 -28.87 -1.61
CA VAL A 497 18.99 -28.05 -0.50
C VAL A 497 18.10 -26.85 -0.23
N LEU A 498 17.82 -26.56 1.06
CA LEU A 498 17.12 -25.35 1.49
C LEU A 498 18.09 -24.34 2.07
N VAL A 499 18.19 -23.18 1.41
CA VAL A 499 19.16 -22.12 1.73
C VAL A 499 18.45 -20.77 1.84
N GLY A 500 18.71 -20.04 2.93
CA GLY A 500 18.11 -18.73 3.21
C GLY A 500 19.14 -17.66 3.56
N GLU A 501 19.77 -17.77 4.74
CA GLU A 501 20.68 -16.73 5.25
C GLU A 501 21.82 -16.39 4.27
N ALA A 502 22.44 -17.40 3.63
CA ALA A 502 23.50 -17.16 2.65
C ALA A 502 22.99 -16.43 1.39
N LEU A 503 21.81 -16.80 0.87
CA LEU A 503 21.20 -16.15 -0.30
C LEU A 503 20.88 -14.67 -0.03
N MET A 504 20.38 -14.37 1.17
CA MET A 504 20.00 -13.02 1.59
C MET A 504 21.20 -12.14 2.00
N ARG A 505 22.38 -12.73 2.21
CA ARG A 505 23.65 -12.01 2.42
C ARG A 505 24.50 -11.89 1.15
N ALA A 506 24.16 -12.60 0.07
CA ALA A 506 24.92 -12.60 -1.19
C ALA A 506 24.83 -11.24 -1.91
N LYS A 507 25.97 -10.72 -2.37
CA LYS A 507 26.04 -9.45 -3.14
C LYS A 507 25.47 -9.59 -4.55
N ASP A 508 25.71 -10.74 -5.19
CA ASP A 508 25.02 -11.18 -6.40
C ASP A 508 24.43 -12.57 -6.11
N THR A 509 23.11 -12.61 -5.96
CA THR A 509 22.35 -13.83 -5.67
C THR A 509 22.40 -14.84 -6.82
N THR A 510 22.47 -14.37 -8.08
CA THR A 510 22.50 -15.24 -9.27
C THR A 510 23.82 -15.98 -9.37
N LEU A 511 24.94 -15.27 -9.20
CA LEU A 511 26.28 -15.86 -9.21
C LEU A 511 26.43 -16.86 -8.06
N PHE A 512 26.04 -16.47 -6.84
CA PHE A 512 26.08 -17.36 -5.68
C PHE A 512 25.25 -18.64 -5.88
N ILE A 513 24.04 -18.57 -6.47
CA ILE A 513 23.22 -19.75 -6.75
C ILE A 513 23.88 -20.68 -7.78
N ARG A 514 24.53 -20.12 -8.82
CA ARG A 514 25.25 -20.92 -9.83
C ARG A 514 26.48 -21.60 -9.25
N GLU A 515 27.27 -20.87 -8.45
CA GLU A 515 28.44 -21.42 -7.74
C GLU A 515 28.03 -22.50 -6.75
N LEU A 516 26.99 -22.25 -5.93
CA LEU A 516 26.45 -23.19 -4.96
C LEU A 516 26.06 -24.53 -5.61
N LEU A 517 25.42 -24.51 -6.77
CA LEU A 517 24.86 -25.70 -7.40
C LEU A 517 25.81 -26.36 -8.43
N GLY A 518 27.07 -25.92 -8.50
CA GLY A 518 28.09 -26.51 -9.39
C GLY A 518 27.93 -26.16 -10.88
N GLY A 519 27.23 -25.08 -11.21
CA GLY A 519 27.04 -24.64 -12.60
C GLY A 519 28.31 -24.05 -13.20
N SER A 520 28.79 -24.60 -14.32
CA SER A 520 29.97 -24.07 -15.03
C SER A 520 29.80 -22.59 -15.40
N SER A 521 30.84 -21.78 -15.23
CA SER A 521 30.84 -20.33 -15.48
C SER A 521 30.81 -19.93 -16.98
N ASN A 522 30.20 -20.76 -17.83
CA ASN A 522 29.99 -20.47 -19.23
C ASN A 522 28.94 -19.36 -19.36
N SER A 523 29.38 -18.15 -19.66
CA SER A 523 28.49 -17.05 -20.01
C SER A 523 27.69 -17.42 -21.26
N THR A 524 26.36 -17.51 -21.10
CA THR A 524 25.44 -17.68 -22.21
C THR A 524 25.63 -16.52 -23.18
N LYS A 525 26.28 -16.79 -24.33
CA LYS A 525 26.52 -15.76 -25.36
C LYS A 525 25.20 -15.07 -25.69
N ALA A 526 25.18 -13.75 -25.48
CA ALA A 526 24.05 -12.90 -25.84
C ALA A 526 23.70 -13.13 -27.32
N ALA A 527 22.46 -13.53 -27.60
CA ALA A 527 22.00 -13.66 -28.96
C ALA A 527 21.86 -12.24 -29.54
N SER A 528 22.47 -11.96 -30.70
CA SER A 528 22.21 -10.70 -31.38
C SER A 528 20.89 -10.81 -32.14
N GLY A 529 19.85 -10.14 -31.67
CA GLY A 529 18.56 -10.06 -32.36
C GLY A 529 18.38 -8.70 -33.03
N SER A 530 17.71 -8.69 -34.19
CA SER A 530 17.22 -7.45 -34.80
C SER A 530 15.94 -6.98 -34.10
N LEU A 531 15.75 -5.66 -33.96
CA LEU A 531 14.47 -5.10 -33.53
C LEU A 531 13.29 -5.63 -34.37
N LEU A 532 12.16 -5.90 -33.72
CA LEU A 532 10.88 -6.11 -34.39
C LEU A 532 10.39 -4.78 -34.99
N VAL A 533 9.89 -4.81 -36.22
CA VAL A 533 9.47 -3.61 -36.96
C VAL A 533 8.01 -3.74 -37.36
N LYS A 534 7.19 -2.82 -36.85
CA LYS A 534 5.75 -2.74 -37.13
C LYS A 534 5.41 -1.53 -38.00
N ILE A 535 4.65 -1.79 -39.07
CA ILE A 535 4.14 -0.76 -39.99
C ILE A 535 2.62 -0.66 -39.80
N CYS A 536 2.15 0.47 -39.27
CA CYS A 536 0.81 0.63 -38.69
C CYS A 536 -0.04 1.67 -39.44
N GLY A 537 -1.33 1.37 -39.62
CA GLY A 537 -2.22 2.14 -40.49
C GLY A 537 -2.07 1.77 -41.97
N THR A 538 -1.75 0.50 -42.24
CA THR A 538 -1.65 -0.06 -43.59
C THR A 538 -3.03 -0.21 -44.21
N ARG A 539 -3.23 0.38 -45.40
CA ARG A 539 -4.56 0.54 -46.02
C ARG A 539 -4.83 -0.34 -47.25
N ASN A 540 -3.84 -1.03 -47.79
CA ASN A 540 -4.02 -1.94 -48.93
C ASN A 540 -2.98 -3.08 -48.92
N ALA A 541 -3.28 -4.15 -49.68
CA ALA A 541 -2.49 -5.37 -49.78
C ALA A 541 -1.10 -5.16 -50.42
N GLU A 542 -0.98 -4.25 -51.38
CA GLU A 542 0.29 -3.91 -52.04
C GLU A 542 1.29 -3.31 -51.05
N THR A 543 0.86 -2.33 -50.24
CA THR A 543 1.68 -1.70 -49.19
C THR A 543 2.05 -2.69 -48.10
N ALA A 544 1.15 -3.63 -47.74
CA ALA A 544 1.47 -4.72 -46.82
C ALA A 544 2.58 -5.63 -47.40
N THR A 545 2.43 -6.05 -48.65
CA THR A 545 3.41 -6.90 -49.36
C THR A 545 4.77 -6.21 -49.48
N GLU A 546 4.80 -4.92 -49.82
CA GLU A 546 6.05 -4.17 -49.94
C GLU A 546 6.74 -3.88 -48.60
N ALA A 547 5.97 -3.71 -47.51
CA ALA A 547 6.52 -3.64 -46.15
C ALA A 547 7.11 -5.00 -45.73
N ILE A 548 6.44 -6.10 -46.07
CA ILE A 548 6.91 -7.47 -45.82
C ILE A 548 8.20 -7.78 -46.59
N ASN A 549 8.23 -7.48 -47.90
CA ASN A 549 9.41 -7.64 -48.76
C ASN A 549 10.61 -6.84 -48.24
N ALA A 550 10.35 -5.67 -47.63
CA ALA A 550 11.36 -4.83 -47.01
C ALA A 550 11.84 -5.33 -45.63
N GLY A 551 11.17 -6.31 -45.03
CA GLY A 551 11.56 -6.94 -43.76
C GLY A 551 10.77 -6.49 -42.52
N ALA A 552 9.56 -5.96 -42.66
CA ALA A 552 8.65 -5.76 -41.54
C ALA A 552 8.16 -7.09 -40.95
N ASP A 553 8.09 -7.17 -39.63
CA ASP A 553 7.65 -8.39 -38.91
C ASP A 553 6.16 -8.30 -38.51
N LEU A 554 5.60 -7.09 -38.45
CA LEU A 554 4.24 -6.81 -37.98
C LEU A 554 3.52 -5.81 -38.90
N ILE A 555 2.32 -6.15 -39.39
CA ILE A 555 1.50 -5.29 -40.26
C ILE A 555 0.23 -4.87 -39.52
N GLY A 556 0.11 -3.57 -39.22
CA GLY A 556 -0.99 -3.01 -38.43
C GLY A 556 -2.12 -2.40 -39.27
N MET A 557 -3.32 -2.95 -39.18
CA MET A 557 -4.57 -2.36 -39.69
C MET A 557 -5.25 -1.54 -38.60
N ILE A 558 -5.77 -0.35 -38.91
CA ILE A 558 -6.55 0.44 -37.95
C ILE A 558 -8.04 0.16 -38.20
N LEU A 559 -8.68 -0.52 -37.25
CA LEU A 559 -10.07 -0.98 -37.32
C LEU A 559 -11.03 -0.08 -36.55
N VAL A 560 -10.57 1.13 -36.18
CA VAL A 560 -11.32 2.16 -35.45
C VAL A 560 -12.07 3.07 -36.43
N PRO A 561 -13.42 3.04 -36.49
CA PRO A 561 -14.19 3.87 -37.42
C PRO A 561 -13.94 5.38 -37.22
N GLY A 562 -14.05 6.15 -38.30
CA GLY A 562 -13.88 7.61 -38.28
C GLY A 562 -12.44 8.11 -38.11
N ARG A 563 -11.43 7.23 -38.00
CA ARG A 563 -10.01 7.61 -38.05
C ARG A 563 -9.52 7.72 -39.50
N GLY A 564 -8.66 8.70 -39.81
CA GLY A 564 -8.10 8.91 -41.15
C GLY A 564 -7.14 7.81 -41.67
N ARG A 565 -6.94 6.74 -40.90
CA ARG A 565 -6.25 5.50 -41.30
C ARG A 565 -7.14 4.25 -41.21
N TYR A 566 -8.44 4.43 -41.01
CA TYR A 566 -9.40 3.33 -40.94
C TYR A 566 -9.36 2.47 -42.21
N VAL A 567 -9.37 1.15 -42.03
CA VAL A 567 -9.33 0.16 -43.11
C VAL A 567 -10.75 -0.38 -43.35
N PRO A 568 -11.36 -0.18 -44.54
CA PRO A 568 -12.66 -0.78 -44.86
C PRO A 568 -12.61 -2.32 -44.88
N PRO A 569 -13.72 -3.03 -44.62
CA PRO A 569 -13.73 -4.49 -44.53
C PRO A 569 -13.16 -5.22 -45.75
N LYS A 570 -13.45 -4.73 -46.96
CA LYS A 570 -12.91 -5.28 -48.22
C LYS A 570 -11.37 -5.25 -48.24
N ASP A 571 -10.79 -4.14 -47.81
CA ASP A 571 -9.34 -3.92 -47.84
C ASP A 571 -8.65 -4.63 -46.67
N ALA A 572 -9.33 -4.77 -45.53
CA ALA A 572 -8.86 -5.56 -44.40
C ALA A 572 -8.72 -7.06 -44.76
N ILE A 573 -9.72 -7.63 -45.45
CA ILE A 573 -9.65 -9.00 -45.98
C ILE A 573 -8.51 -9.14 -47.01
N ALA A 574 -8.31 -8.14 -47.88
CA ALA A 574 -7.24 -8.15 -48.87
C ALA A 574 -5.83 -8.09 -48.23
N ILE A 575 -5.64 -7.25 -47.19
CA ILE A 575 -4.41 -7.18 -46.41
C ILE A 575 -4.16 -8.50 -45.68
N SER A 576 -5.17 -9.03 -44.97
CA SER A 576 -5.08 -10.30 -44.25
C SER A 576 -4.60 -11.43 -45.16
N LYS A 577 -5.25 -11.59 -46.31
CA LYS A 577 -4.85 -12.57 -47.32
C LYS A 577 -3.39 -12.38 -47.79
N ALA A 578 -2.93 -11.15 -48.02
CA ALA A 578 -1.55 -10.90 -48.45
C ALA A 578 -0.52 -11.23 -47.35
N VAL A 579 -0.82 -10.94 -46.08
CA VAL A 579 0.04 -11.31 -44.95
C VAL A 579 0.14 -12.84 -44.82
N HIS A 580 -1.00 -13.55 -44.81
CA HIS A 580 -1.03 -15.00 -44.62
C HIS A 580 -0.50 -15.81 -45.82
N GLN A 581 -0.56 -15.26 -47.04
CA GLN A 581 0.05 -15.88 -48.22
C GLN A 581 1.58 -15.71 -48.28
N THR A 582 2.19 -14.92 -47.40
CA THR A 582 3.66 -14.75 -47.34
C THR A 582 4.34 -15.96 -46.71
N GLN A 583 5.02 -16.77 -47.52
CA GLN A 583 5.97 -17.76 -47.02
C GLN A 583 7.34 -17.11 -46.75
N ARG A 584 7.91 -17.36 -45.58
CA ARG A 584 9.34 -17.16 -45.28
C ARG A 584 9.90 -18.50 -44.83
N THR A 585 10.92 -19.00 -45.53
CA THR A 585 11.51 -20.32 -45.28
C THR A 585 12.80 -20.23 -44.44
N THR A 586 13.17 -21.35 -43.83
CA THR A 586 14.45 -21.56 -43.11
C THR A 586 14.75 -20.63 -41.94
N GLY A 587 13.86 -20.62 -40.95
CA GLY A 587 14.31 -20.72 -39.55
C GLY A 587 14.09 -22.17 -39.08
N THR A 588 15.01 -22.72 -38.28
CA THR A 588 14.80 -24.06 -37.70
C THR A 588 13.68 -23.97 -36.66
N VAL A 589 12.72 -24.89 -36.72
CA VAL A 589 11.64 -24.95 -35.73
C VAL A 589 12.23 -25.10 -34.34
N VAL A 590 12.02 -24.11 -33.46
CA VAL A 590 12.44 -24.16 -32.06
C VAL A 590 11.36 -24.86 -31.23
N SER A 591 11.05 -26.11 -31.58
CA SER A 591 10.06 -26.95 -30.90
C SER A 591 10.51 -27.37 -29.50
N ASP A 592 11.81 -27.63 -29.32
CA ASP A 592 12.32 -28.42 -28.20
C ASP A 592 13.18 -27.63 -27.21
N ARG A 593 12.65 -26.50 -26.71
CA ARG A 593 13.25 -25.75 -25.59
C ARG A 593 12.22 -25.24 -24.56
N VAL A 594 11.36 -26.15 -24.08
CA VAL A 594 10.73 -25.97 -22.75
C VAL A 594 11.84 -26.05 -21.71
N SER A 595 12.40 -24.90 -21.33
CA SER A 595 13.47 -24.83 -20.34
C SER A 595 12.99 -25.30 -18.97
N ASN A 596 13.78 -26.15 -18.31
CA ASN A 596 13.56 -26.49 -16.89
C ASN A 596 13.77 -25.26 -15.97
N GLN A 597 14.57 -24.27 -16.40
CA GLN A 597 14.77 -23.00 -15.71
C GLN A 597 13.67 -21.99 -16.08
N ALA A 598 13.16 -21.25 -15.09
CA ALA A 598 12.15 -20.22 -15.29
C ALA A 598 12.69 -18.98 -16.04
N SER A 599 11.83 -18.32 -16.81
CA SER A 599 12.13 -17.13 -17.62
C SER A 599 11.12 -16.00 -17.37
N ASP A 600 11.51 -14.72 -17.48
CA ASP A 600 10.52 -13.64 -17.27
C ASP A 600 9.47 -13.64 -18.39
N PHE A 601 8.22 -13.53 -17.97
CA PHE A 601 7.03 -13.45 -18.82
C PHE A 601 7.20 -12.57 -20.05
N PHE A 602 7.70 -11.33 -19.93
CA PHE A 602 7.79 -10.42 -21.10
C PHE A 602 8.92 -10.80 -22.05
N SER A 603 9.97 -11.48 -21.56
CA SER A 603 11.04 -12.00 -22.41
C SER A 603 10.57 -13.25 -23.19
N ASN A 604 9.79 -14.12 -22.54
CA ASN A 604 9.17 -15.29 -23.20
C ASN A 604 8.06 -14.88 -24.18
N ALA A 605 7.25 -13.88 -23.82
CA ALA A 605 6.22 -13.31 -24.69
C ALA A 605 6.83 -12.66 -25.94
N ALA A 606 7.98 -11.99 -25.80
CA ALA A 606 8.73 -11.44 -26.93
C ALA A 606 9.21 -12.51 -27.91
N SER A 607 9.78 -13.63 -27.43
CA SER A 607 10.19 -14.73 -28.30
C SER A 607 9.01 -15.37 -29.03
N ASN A 608 7.83 -15.45 -28.40
CA ASN A 608 6.64 -16.04 -29.03
C ASN A 608 6.03 -15.15 -30.12
N ILE A 609 6.28 -13.84 -30.11
CA ILE A 609 5.88 -12.91 -31.18
C ILE A 609 6.92 -12.86 -32.33
N SER A 610 8.13 -13.39 -32.12
CA SER A 610 9.18 -13.51 -33.15
C SER A 610 8.88 -14.67 -34.12
N SER A 611 7.82 -14.51 -34.92
CA SER A 611 7.35 -15.51 -35.89
C SER A 611 8.27 -15.65 -37.11
N HIS A 612 8.22 -16.81 -37.74
CA HIS A 612 8.87 -17.09 -39.02
C HIS A 612 8.23 -16.30 -40.18
N ARG A 613 6.93 -16.01 -40.10
CA ARG A 613 6.20 -15.16 -41.06
C ARG A 613 5.80 -13.81 -40.42
N PRO A 614 5.56 -12.76 -41.21
CA PRO A 614 4.96 -11.53 -40.70
C PRO A 614 3.60 -11.81 -40.02
N LEU A 615 3.28 -11.03 -38.99
CA LEU A 615 2.04 -11.15 -38.22
C LEU A 615 1.09 -9.96 -38.46
N LEU A 616 -0.21 -10.26 -38.56
CA LEU A 616 -1.29 -9.30 -38.77
C LEU A 616 -1.81 -8.74 -37.45
N VAL A 617 -1.77 -7.41 -37.30
CA VAL A 617 -2.20 -6.71 -36.08
C VAL A 617 -3.44 -5.86 -36.35
N GLY A 618 -4.57 -6.15 -35.70
CA GLY A 618 -5.72 -5.24 -35.71
C GLY A 618 -5.63 -4.24 -34.55
N VAL A 619 -5.69 -2.95 -34.85
CA VAL A 619 -5.66 -1.87 -33.86
C VAL A 619 -7.07 -1.37 -33.57
N PHE A 620 -7.47 -1.46 -32.31
CA PHE A 620 -8.78 -1.09 -31.79
C PHE A 620 -8.64 0.07 -30.77
N GLN A 621 -9.72 0.81 -30.56
CA GLN A 621 -9.77 1.89 -29.57
C GLN A 621 -11.18 2.08 -29.02
N ASN A 622 -11.39 1.65 -27.77
CA ASN A 622 -12.66 1.78 -27.03
C ASN A 622 -13.88 1.17 -27.76
N GLN A 623 -13.66 0.12 -28.54
CA GLN A 623 -14.70 -0.67 -29.20
C GLN A 623 -15.20 -1.79 -28.26
N PRO A 624 -16.48 -2.23 -28.34
CA PRO A 624 -16.97 -3.34 -27.52
C PRO A 624 -16.19 -4.64 -27.75
N LEU A 625 -15.94 -5.42 -26.69
CA LEU A 625 -15.19 -6.67 -26.77
C LEU A 625 -15.77 -7.66 -27.79
N GLU A 626 -17.11 -7.73 -27.89
CA GLU A 626 -17.83 -8.48 -28.92
C GLU A 626 -17.35 -8.12 -30.34
N GLN A 627 -17.35 -6.82 -30.69
CA GLN A 627 -16.83 -6.34 -31.98
C GLN A 627 -15.33 -6.63 -32.16
N VAL A 628 -14.53 -6.58 -31.09
CA VAL A 628 -13.11 -6.96 -31.15
C VAL A 628 -12.95 -8.43 -31.53
N LEU A 629 -13.74 -9.33 -30.94
CA LEU A 629 -13.74 -10.77 -31.22
C LEU A 629 -14.30 -11.09 -32.62
N GLU A 630 -15.38 -10.43 -33.04
CA GLU A 630 -15.92 -10.53 -34.41
C GLU A 630 -14.87 -10.16 -35.46
N LEU A 631 -14.20 -9.01 -35.31
CA LEU A 631 -13.23 -8.52 -36.28
C LEU A 631 -11.88 -9.25 -36.19
N GLN A 632 -11.53 -9.82 -35.03
CA GLN A 632 -10.42 -10.76 -34.88
C GLN A 632 -10.67 -12.00 -35.76
N LYS A 633 -11.85 -12.60 -35.65
CA LYS A 633 -12.23 -13.80 -36.42
C LYS A 633 -12.45 -13.50 -37.90
N ALA A 634 -13.08 -12.38 -38.24
CA ALA A 634 -13.45 -12.05 -39.62
C ALA A 634 -12.26 -11.65 -40.51
N TYR A 635 -11.16 -11.17 -39.91
CA TYR A 635 -9.93 -10.82 -40.63
C TYR A 635 -8.74 -11.72 -40.29
N ASP A 636 -8.95 -12.79 -39.53
CA ASP A 636 -7.91 -13.76 -39.10
C ASP A 636 -6.72 -13.06 -38.43
N LEU A 637 -6.98 -12.19 -37.44
CA LEU A 637 -5.91 -11.39 -36.82
C LEU A 637 -5.01 -12.25 -35.93
N ASP A 638 -3.71 -12.29 -36.24
CA ASP A 638 -2.67 -12.90 -35.40
C ASP A 638 -2.51 -12.21 -34.04
N ILE A 639 -2.75 -10.89 -33.98
CA ILE A 639 -2.56 -10.05 -32.79
C ILE A 639 -3.65 -8.99 -32.72
N VAL A 640 -4.17 -8.75 -31.52
CA VAL A 640 -5.02 -7.59 -31.20
C VAL A 640 -4.20 -6.51 -30.51
N GLN A 641 -4.29 -5.26 -30.96
CA GLN A 641 -3.70 -4.10 -30.30
C GLN A 641 -4.79 -3.22 -29.68
N LEU A 642 -4.89 -3.21 -28.35
CA LEU A 642 -5.78 -2.33 -27.58
C LEU A 642 -5.08 -0.97 -27.36
N HIS A 643 -5.69 0.11 -27.84
CA HIS A 643 -5.05 1.42 -27.98
C HIS A 643 -5.90 2.59 -27.42
N GLY A 644 -6.88 2.30 -26.57
CA GLY A 644 -7.66 3.27 -25.82
C GLY A 644 -7.51 3.08 -24.30
N ASP A 645 -8.65 3.13 -23.62
CA ASP A 645 -8.83 2.98 -22.17
C ASP A 645 -9.46 1.61 -21.83
N GLU A 646 -9.33 0.61 -22.72
CA GLU A 646 -9.89 -0.72 -22.55
C GLU A 646 -9.33 -1.43 -21.30
N PRO A 647 -10.15 -2.22 -20.57
CA PRO A 647 -9.68 -3.02 -19.43
C PRO A 647 -8.59 -4.02 -19.84
N LEU A 648 -7.70 -4.37 -18.90
CA LEU A 648 -6.58 -5.29 -19.18
C LEU A 648 -7.04 -6.74 -19.24
N GLU A 649 -8.05 -7.09 -18.45
CA GLU A 649 -8.68 -8.39 -18.32
C GLU A 649 -9.30 -8.92 -19.64
N TRP A 650 -9.65 -8.04 -20.57
CA TRP A 650 -10.11 -8.44 -21.93
C TRP A 650 -9.06 -9.26 -22.67
N ALA A 651 -7.77 -9.04 -22.39
CA ALA A 651 -6.68 -9.80 -23.01
C ALA A 651 -6.65 -11.29 -22.60
N ASN A 652 -7.39 -11.68 -21.55
CA ASN A 652 -7.58 -13.09 -21.18
C ASN A 652 -8.76 -13.74 -21.94
N THR A 653 -9.62 -12.95 -22.59
CA THR A 653 -10.78 -13.40 -23.39
C THR A 653 -10.49 -13.39 -24.89
N ILE A 654 -9.56 -12.53 -25.34
CA ILE A 654 -9.13 -12.46 -26.74
C ILE A 654 -8.28 -13.71 -27.06
N PRO A 655 -8.63 -14.50 -28.10
CA PRO A 655 -8.00 -15.81 -28.36
C PRO A 655 -6.61 -15.75 -29.00
N VAL A 656 -6.01 -14.56 -29.08
CA VAL A 656 -4.72 -14.28 -29.73
C VAL A 656 -3.91 -13.27 -28.92
N PRO A 657 -2.57 -13.23 -29.06
CA PRO A 657 -1.72 -12.28 -28.35
C PRO A 657 -2.21 -10.83 -28.39
N VAL A 658 -2.08 -10.13 -27.25
CA VAL A 658 -2.54 -8.74 -27.09
C VAL A 658 -1.38 -7.80 -26.85
N ILE A 659 -1.24 -6.81 -27.72
CA ILE A 659 -0.38 -5.64 -27.49
C ILE A 659 -1.24 -4.56 -26.82
N ARG A 660 -0.80 -4.03 -25.68
CA ARG A 660 -1.50 -2.93 -24.99
C ARG A 660 -0.71 -1.63 -25.10
N SER A 661 -1.34 -0.59 -25.61
CA SER A 661 -0.76 0.76 -25.64
C SER A 661 -0.77 1.37 -24.24
N PHE A 662 0.33 2.02 -23.85
CA PHE A 662 0.53 2.71 -22.58
C PHE A 662 1.31 4.01 -22.79
N LYS A 663 1.12 4.96 -21.88
CA LYS A 663 2.05 6.08 -21.68
C LYS A 663 3.24 5.61 -20.81
N PRO A 664 4.42 6.24 -20.91
CA PRO A 664 5.45 6.10 -19.90
C PRO A 664 4.90 6.27 -18.48
N GLY A 665 5.32 5.42 -17.55
CA GLY A 665 4.85 5.43 -16.17
C GLY A 665 3.39 5.04 -15.91
N GLN A 666 2.60 4.67 -16.94
CA GLN A 666 1.19 4.32 -16.75
C GLN A 666 1.01 3.04 -15.91
N VAL A 667 0.06 3.09 -14.96
CA VAL A 667 -0.31 1.94 -14.13
C VAL A 667 -0.80 0.78 -15.01
N GLY A 668 -0.35 -0.44 -14.70
CA GLY A 668 -0.70 -1.65 -15.44
C GLY A 668 0.33 -2.09 -16.49
N LEU A 669 1.26 -1.22 -16.90
CA LEU A 669 2.29 -1.54 -17.92
C LEU A 669 3.13 -2.77 -17.56
N GLY A 670 3.49 -2.93 -16.28
CA GLY A 670 4.26 -4.08 -15.79
C GLY A 670 3.43 -5.30 -15.39
N ARG A 671 2.13 -5.36 -15.70
CA ARG A 671 1.21 -6.42 -15.22
C ARG A 671 1.30 -7.67 -16.10
N ARG A 672 2.06 -8.66 -15.63
CA ARG A 672 2.23 -10.00 -16.25
C ARG A 672 0.91 -10.77 -16.30
N GLY A 673 0.79 -11.69 -17.25
CA GLY A 673 -0.38 -12.57 -17.37
C GLY A 673 -1.66 -11.92 -17.90
N TYR A 674 -1.59 -10.67 -18.38
CA TYR A 674 -2.72 -9.98 -19.01
C TYR A 674 -2.41 -9.69 -20.49
N HIS A 675 -1.56 -8.68 -20.76
CA HIS A 675 -1.15 -8.36 -22.13
C HIS A 675 0.20 -9.01 -22.47
N THR A 676 0.40 -9.38 -23.73
CA THR A 676 1.60 -10.07 -24.22
C THR A 676 2.80 -9.13 -24.29
N LEU A 677 2.61 -7.91 -24.83
CA LEU A 677 3.64 -6.86 -24.84
C LEU A 677 3.07 -5.46 -24.60
N PRO A 678 3.69 -4.63 -23.75
CA PRO A 678 3.40 -3.20 -23.67
C PRO A 678 4.02 -2.45 -24.86
N LEU A 679 3.22 -1.59 -25.48
CA LEU A 679 3.64 -0.61 -26.48
C LEU A 679 3.60 0.79 -25.84
N LEU A 680 4.69 1.54 -25.91
CA LEU A 680 4.77 2.91 -25.41
C LEU A 680 4.41 3.92 -26.51
N ASP A 681 3.48 4.83 -26.25
CA ASP A 681 3.13 5.94 -27.16
C ASP A 681 2.86 7.26 -26.40
N SER A 682 3.03 8.36 -27.11
CA SER A 682 2.77 9.77 -26.79
C SER A 682 1.29 10.13 -26.52
N ALA A 683 0.48 9.17 -26.08
CA ALA A 683 -0.94 9.29 -25.74
C ALA A 683 -1.90 9.80 -26.84
N SER A 684 -1.41 10.07 -28.06
CA SER A 684 -2.14 10.84 -29.06
C SER A 684 -1.92 10.27 -30.47
N GLY A 685 -2.37 9.03 -30.68
CA GLY A 685 -2.18 8.28 -31.93
C GLY A 685 -2.44 9.13 -33.19
N GLY A 686 -1.37 9.34 -33.96
CA GLY A 686 -1.38 10.16 -35.19
C GLY A 686 -0.95 11.64 -35.03
N SER A 687 -0.64 12.12 -33.83
CA SER A 687 -0.17 13.50 -33.58
C SER A 687 1.24 13.81 -34.10
N GLY A 688 2.06 12.78 -34.35
CA GLY A 688 3.46 12.91 -34.72
C GLY A 688 4.40 13.32 -33.57
N GLN A 689 3.91 13.43 -32.33
CA GLN A 689 4.74 13.73 -31.17
C GLN A 689 5.67 12.55 -30.84
N LYS A 690 6.93 12.86 -30.50
CA LYS A 690 7.90 11.87 -30.00
C LYS A 690 7.64 11.57 -28.53
N LEU A 691 7.99 10.37 -28.08
CA LEU A 691 8.12 10.04 -26.65
C LEU A 691 9.26 10.86 -26.01
N ASP A 692 9.10 11.22 -24.73
CA ASP A 692 10.23 11.65 -23.90
C ASP A 692 11.01 10.43 -23.43
N MET A 693 12.22 10.27 -23.95
CA MET A 693 13.08 9.12 -23.63
C MET A 693 13.55 9.12 -22.16
N THR A 694 13.48 10.26 -21.47
CA THR A 694 13.70 10.36 -20.01
C THR A 694 12.61 9.63 -19.24
N GLU A 695 11.34 9.78 -19.67
CA GLU A 695 10.21 9.05 -19.07
C GLU A 695 10.25 7.55 -19.42
N VAL A 696 10.69 7.20 -20.65
CA VAL A 696 10.91 5.80 -21.06
C VAL A 696 11.98 5.14 -20.18
N GLN A 697 13.15 5.78 -20.01
CA GLN A 697 14.21 5.30 -19.12
C GLN A 697 13.71 5.19 -17.67
N ALA A 698 13.04 6.21 -17.13
CA ALA A 698 12.46 6.20 -15.79
C ALA A 698 11.34 5.16 -15.58
N THR A 699 10.73 4.67 -16.67
CA THR A 699 9.77 3.56 -16.66
C THR A 699 10.50 2.21 -16.64
N LEU A 700 11.44 1.99 -17.57
CA LEU A 700 12.18 0.74 -17.72
C LEU A 700 13.18 0.48 -16.59
N ASN A 701 13.61 1.50 -15.86
CA ASN A 701 14.45 1.37 -14.66
C ASN A 701 13.68 0.87 -13.41
N LYS A 702 12.34 0.86 -13.42
CA LYS A 702 11.53 0.33 -12.30
C LYS A 702 11.40 -1.19 -12.30
N ASP A 703 11.56 -1.84 -13.46
CA ASP A 703 11.53 -3.30 -13.61
C ASP A 703 12.41 -3.70 -14.79
N GLN A 704 13.58 -4.28 -14.48
CA GLN A 704 14.61 -4.61 -15.47
C GLN A 704 14.18 -5.69 -16.48
N ASN A 705 13.07 -6.38 -16.23
CA ASN A 705 12.59 -7.48 -17.05
C ASN A 705 11.40 -7.11 -17.95
N ILE A 706 10.85 -5.89 -17.84
CA ILE A 706 9.89 -5.38 -18.82
C ILE A 706 10.56 -5.29 -20.20
N ARG A 707 9.82 -5.63 -21.26
CA ARG A 707 10.21 -5.46 -22.67
C ARG A 707 9.13 -4.66 -23.38
N VAL A 708 9.51 -3.70 -24.22
CA VAL A 708 8.58 -2.73 -24.85
C VAL A 708 8.74 -2.64 -26.36
N ILE A 709 7.64 -2.28 -27.03
CA ILE A 709 7.65 -1.68 -28.38
C ILE A 709 7.59 -0.16 -28.21
N LEU A 710 8.42 0.61 -28.92
CA LEU A 710 8.29 2.08 -28.97
C LEU A 710 7.45 2.53 -30.17
N ALA A 711 6.52 3.46 -29.92
CA ALA A 711 5.75 4.19 -30.91
C ALA A 711 5.83 5.71 -30.67
N GLY A 712 5.10 6.49 -31.46
CA GLY A 712 5.00 7.95 -31.31
C GLY A 712 6.15 8.71 -31.98
N GLY A 713 5.83 9.41 -33.08
CA GLY A 713 6.76 10.34 -33.75
C GLY A 713 7.97 9.70 -34.45
N LEU A 714 8.06 8.37 -34.48
CA LEU A 714 9.13 7.65 -35.16
C LEU A 714 9.07 7.84 -36.69
N ASN A 715 10.23 7.98 -37.33
CA ASN A 715 10.39 8.10 -38.79
C ASN A 715 11.78 7.58 -39.22
N PRO A 716 12.09 7.44 -40.53
CA PRO A 716 13.37 6.90 -41.00
C PRO A 716 14.59 7.66 -40.45
N GLU A 717 14.47 8.99 -40.30
CA GLU A 717 15.56 9.86 -39.89
C GLU A 717 15.87 9.79 -38.39
N ASN A 718 14.91 9.32 -37.56
CA ASN A 718 15.04 9.35 -36.10
C ASN A 718 14.97 7.99 -35.40
N VAL A 719 14.47 6.93 -36.04
CA VAL A 719 14.23 5.64 -35.37
C VAL A 719 15.49 5.06 -34.74
N ALA A 720 16.62 5.14 -35.45
CA ALA A 720 17.88 4.60 -34.99
C ALA A 720 18.54 5.47 -33.90
N GLU A 721 18.20 6.76 -33.80
CA GLU A 721 18.59 7.63 -32.68
C GLU A 721 17.71 7.35 -31.46
N ALA A 722 16.39 7.24 -31.64
CA ALA A 722 15.42 7.03 -30.56
C ALA A 722 15.78 5.81 -29.70
N VAL A 723 16.01 4.64 -30.31
CA VAL A 723 16.34 3.43 -29.53
C VAL A 723 17.73 3.54 -28.88
N ARG A 724 18.73 4.13 -29.56
CA ARG A 724 20.08 4.34 -28.98
C ARG A 724 20.04 5.31 -27.79
N SER A 725 19.17 6.33 -27.83
CA SER A 725 19.01 7.31 -26.76
C SER A 725 18.38 6.74 -25.47
N ALA A 726 17.94 5.47 -25.48
CA ALA A 726 17.56 4.76 -24.27
C ALA A 726 18.77 4.38 -23.38
N GLY A 727 20.00 4.38 -23.91
CA GLY A 727 21.20 4.02 -23.15
C GLY A 727 21.15 2.59 -22.61
N ASP A 728 21.47 2.43 -21.32
CA ASP A 728 21.60 1.12 -20.63
C ASP A 728 20.28 0.31 -20.50
N VAL A 729 19.16 0.81 -21.02
CA VAL A 729 17.89 0.07 -21.13
C VAL A 729 17.44 -0.16 -22.58
N GLY A 730 18.30 0.14 -23.57
CA GLY A 730 18.01 -0.04 -24.99
C GLY A 730 17.77 -1.50 -25.39
N ASP A 731 18.39 -2.45 -24.68
CA ASP A 731 18.17 -3.90 -24.81
C ASP A 731 16.74 -4.34 -24.46
N ARG A 732 16.00 -3.51 -23.71
CA ARG A 732 14.61 -3.76 -23.30
C ARG A 732 13.61 -3.26 -24.34
N ILE A 733 14.04 -2.46 -25.32
CA ILE A 733 13.24 -2.08 -26.47
C ILE A 733 13.44 -3.17 -27.52
N ILE A 734 12.43 -4.03 -27.65
CA ILE A 734 12.47 -5.20 -28.55
C ILE A 734 11.89 -4.89 -29.93
N GLY A 735 11.24 -3.74 -30.10
CA GLY A 735 10.68 -3.33 -31.38
C GLY A 735 10.24 -1.88 -31.47
N VAL A 736 9.88 -1.48 -32.69
CA VAL A 736 9.45 -0.12 -33.06
C VAL A 736 8.21 -0.15 -33.95
N ASP A 737 7.30 0.80 -33.74
CA ASP A 737 6.04 0.96 -34.46
C ASP A 737 5.96 2.34 -35.13
N VAL A 738 5.69 2.36 -36.44
CA VAL A 738 5.53 3.60 -37.21
C VAL A 738 4.20 3.68 -37.93
N SER A 739 3.64 4.88 -37.99
CA SER A 739 2.45 5.18 -38.78
C SER A 739 2.63 6.46 -39.60
N SER A 740 2.52 7.64 -39.00
CA SER A 740 2.65 8.93 -39.72
C SER A 740 4.04 9.20 -40.30
N GLY A 741 5.11 8.69 -39.69
CA GLY A 741 6.49 8.98 -40.11
C GLY A 741 6.90 8.40 -41.46
N VAL A 742 6.13 7.44 -42.01
CA VAL A 742 6.33 6.87 -43.34
C VAL A 742 5.28 7.32 -44.35
N GLU A 743 4.46 8.32 -44.00
CA GLU A 743 3.49 8.93 -44.91
C GLU A 743 4.05 10.16 -45.65
N GLU A 744 3.38 10.51 -46.74
CA GLU A 744 3.56 11.71 -47.52
C GLU A 744 2.18 12.15 -48.02
N ASN A 745 1.81 13.42 -47.77
CA ASN A 745 0.46 13.94 -48.04
C ASN A 745 -0.69 13.09 -47.45
N GLY A 746 -0.43 12.34 -46.36
CA GLY A 746 -1.39 11.45 -45.70
C GLY A 746 -1.49 10.03 -46.27
N VAL A 747 -0.72 9.69 -47.30
CA VAL A 747 -0.64 8.36 -47.92
C VAL A 747 0.70 7.71 -47.58
N GLN A 748 0.75 6.38 -47.40
CA GLN A 748 2.00 5.67 -47.13
C GLN A 748 2.96 5.74 -48.33
N ASN A 749 4.23 6.09 -48.09
CA ASN A 749 5.27 6.13 -49.11
C ASN A 749 6.17 4.88 -48.96
N ILE A 750 6.21 4.03 -49.99
CA ILE A 750 6.96 2.75 -49.98
C ILE A 750 8.47 2.96 -49.76
N SER A 751 9.06 4.02 -50.32
CA SER A 751 10.47 4.35 -50.10
C SER A 751 10.75 4.74 -48.65
N LYS A 752 9.84 5.46 -47.98
CA LYS A 752 9.94 5.77 -46.54
C LYS A 752 9.75 4.52 -45.68
N ILE A 753 8.84 3.61 -46.05
CA ILE A 753 8.69 2.30 -45.38
C ILE A 753 10.00 1.50 -45.47
N LYS A 754 10.57 1.37 -46.68
CA LYS A 754 11.85 0.67 -46.91
C LYS A 754 13.00 1.30 -46.14
N ALA A 755 13.08 2.64 -46.10
CA ALA A 755 14.08 3.35 -45.31
C ALA A 755 13.89 3.13 -43.79
N PHE A 756 12.65 3.22 -43.28
CA PHE A 756 12.36 2.98 -41.86
C PHE A 756 12.78 1.58 -41.40
N ILE A 757 12.39 0.55 -42.16
CA ILE A 757 12.70 -0.84 -41.81
C ILE A 757 14.22 -1.06 -41.86
N LYS A 758 14.91 -0.54 -42.88
CA LYS A 758 16.38 -0.60 -42.98
C LYS A 758 17.07 0.04 -41.76
N GLU A 759 16.71 1.27 -41.42
CA GLU A 759 17.37 1.98 -40.31
C GLU A 759 17.01 1.38 -38.94
N ALA A 760 15.79 0.88 -38.75
CA ALA A 760 15.40 0.14 -37.55
C ALA A 760 16.15 -1.20 -37.41
N LYS A 761 16.20 -2.02 -38.47
CA LYS A 761 16.95 -3.28 -38.50
C LYS A 761 18.47 -3.09 -38.39
N SER A 762 18.99 -1.89 -38.72
CA SER A 762 20.42 -1.54 -38.50
C SER A 762 20.82 -1.50 -37.02
N VAL A 763 19.87 -1.32 -36.10
CA VAL A 763 20.15 -1.21 -34.66
C VAL A 763 20.24 -2.60 -34.04
N SER A 764 21.39 -3.25 -34.22
CA SER A 764 21.70 -4.53 -33.58
C SER A 764 21.96 -4.32 -32.08
N TYR A 765 21.18 -4.99 -31.24
CA TYR A 765 21.44 -5.11 -29.80
C TYR A 765 21.97 -6.51 -29.47
N LEU A 766 22.92 -6.56 -28.54
CA LEU A 766 23.23 -7.78 -27.81
C LEU A 766 22.03 -8.08 -26.88
N ILE A 767 21.24 -9.11 -27.16
CA ILE A 767 20.23 -9.58 -26.21
C ILE A 767 20.98 -10.34 -25.11
N VAL A 768 21.44 -9.58 -24.13
CA VAL A 768 21.96 -10.14 -22.88
C VAL A 768 20.77 -10.72 -22.13
N PHE A 769 20.77 -12.04 -21.93
CA PHE A 769 19.87 -12.70 -20.98
C PHE A 769 20.35 -12.36 -19.56
N SER A 770 19.95 -11.17 -19.10
CA SER A 770 20.59 -10.40 -18.04
C SER A 770 20.06 -10.75 -16.64
N ASN A 771 20.53 -11.86 -16.08
CA ASN A 771 20.27 -12.24 -14.68
C ASN A 771 21.17 -11.50 -13.64
N CYS A 772 21.75 -10.33 -13.97
CA CYS A 772 22.63 -9.57 -13.06
C CYS A 772 22.30 -8.06 -13.09
N PRO A 773 21.87 -7.44 -11.97
CA PRO A 773 21.74 -6.00 -11.85
C PRO A 773 23.09 -5.35 -11.52
N ASN A 774 23.69 -4.63 -12.48
CA ASN A 774 24.99 -3.96 -12.29
C ASN A 774 24.83 -2.45 -12.06
N HIS A 775 25.56 -1.91 -11.08
CA HIS A 775 25.80 -0.47 -10.94
C HIS A 775 27.22 -0.20 -10.40
N ASN A 776 27.79 0.94 -10.82
CA ASN A 776 28.97 1.59 -10.24
C ASN A 776 30.30 0.80 -10.29
N LEU A 777 30.79 0.53 -11.51
CA LEU A 777 32.24 0.57 -11.74
C LEU A 777 32.69 2.04 -11.73
N THR A 778 33.45 2.43 -10.70
CA THR A 778 34.09 3.75 -10.64
C THR A 778 35.32 3.82 -11.55
N SER A 779 35.77 5.04 -11.86
CA SER A 779 36.74 5.31 -12.92
C SER A 779 38.16 4.81 -12.60
N SER A 780 38.55 3.63 -13.11
CA SER A 780 39.97 3.23 -13.15
C SER A 780 40.36 2.13 -14.17
N THR A 781 39.60 1.90 -15.25
CA THR A 781 39.93 0.85 -16.25
C THR A 781 39.75 1.28 -17.72
N THR A 782 40.35 2.40 -18.11
CA THR A 782 40.43 2.84 -19.53
C THR A 782 41.87 3.00 -20.02
N GLN A 783 42.69 1.99 -19.75
CA GLN A 783 43.95 1.73 -20.44
C GLN A 783 44.00 0.25 -20.84
N ILE A 784 44.95 -0.11 -21.72
CA ILE A 784 45.10 -1.46 -22.31
C ILE A 784 43.96 -1.84 -23.28
N LEU A 785 43.86 -1.12 -24.40
CA LEU A 785 43.50 -1.74 -25.70
C LEU A 785 43.92 -0.87 -26.90
N ARG A 786 45.22 -0.51 -26.98
CA ARG A 786 45.89 0.09 -28.17
C ARG A 786 47.40 0.23 -27.95
N ARG A 787 48.20 -0.78 -28.34
CA ARG A 787 49.61 -0.69 -28.80
C ARG A 787 50.25 -2.07 -29.01
N LEU A 788 50.46 -2.44 -30.27
CA LEU A 788 51.57 -3.21 -30.87
C LEU A 788 51.53 -2.88 -32.40
N PRO A 789 52.63 -2.98 -33.18
CA PRO A 789 53.04 -1.82 -33.98
C PRO A 789 53.34 -2.03 -35.47
N HIS A 790 53.45 -0.90 -36.16
CA HIS A 790 54.23 -0.58 -37.38
C HIS A 790 54.66 -1.68 -38.38
N ILE A 791 54.29 -1.47 -39.65
CA ILE A 791 55.18 -1.70 -40.80
C ILE A 791 55.17 -0.47 -41.72
N LEU A 792 56.36 0.08 -41.99
CA LEU A 792 56.89 0.83 -43.16
C LEU A 792 55.86 1.52 -44.12
N ARG A 793 55.99 2.78 -44.55
CA ARG A 793 57.17 3.50 -45.10
C ARG A 793 57.08 5.04 -44.95
N ALA A 794 58.10 5.76 -45.41
CA ALA A 794 58.27 7.23 -45.41
C ALA A 794 58.84 7.70 -46.78
N PRO A 795 59.20 8.99 -47.03
CA PRO A 795 58.72 10.29 -46.52
C PRO A 795 58.43 11.32 -47.67
N ASN A 796 58.43 12.62 -47.33
CA ASN A 796 58.50 13.84 -48.18
C ASN A 796 57.15 14.37 -48.73
N SER A 797 56.87 15.69 -48.79
CA SER A 797 57.73 16.88 -48.57
C SER A 797 56.96 18.15 -48.14
N ILE A 798 57.61 19.05 -47.37
CA ILE A 798 57.56 20.54 -47.45
C ILE A 798 56.20 21.26 -47.14
N SER A 799 56.11 22.43 -46.47
CA SER A 799 57.00 23.18 -45.53
C SER A 799 56.28 24.44 -44.99
N LEU A 800 56.73 25.02 -43.85
CA LEU A 800 56.55 26.45 -43.38
C LEU A 800 55.09 26.99 -43.16
N THR A 801 54.70 27.91 -42.24
CA THR A 801 55.10 28.46 -40.89
C THR A 801 53.97 29.43 -40.42
N HIS A 802 53.91 30.15 -39.28
CA HIS A 802 54.72 30.39 -38.05
C HIS A 802 53.80 31.02 -36.95
N LEU A 803 54.16 30.87 -35.65
CA LEU A 803 54.12 31.86 -34.52
C LEU A 803 52.80 32.60 -34.11
N SER A 804 52.54 32.95 -32.84
CA SER A 804 53.18 32.62 -31.53
C SER A 804 52.36 33.12 -30.31
N SER A 805 52.71 32.63 -29.11
CA SER A 805 52.68 33.32 -27.78
C SER A 805 51.33 33.83 -27.19
N HIS A 806 51.07 33.80 -25.86
CA HIS A 806 51.80 33.30 -24.69
C HIS A 806 50.90 33.07 -23.45
N HIS A 807 51.40 32.26 -22.51
CA HIS A 807 51.31 32.26 -21.02
C HIS A 807 50.53 33.35 -20.21
N ASN A 808 50.12 33.14 -18.94
CA ASN A 808 49.90 31.93 -18.09
C ASN A 808 49.29 32.30 -16.70
N THR A 809 48.71 31.33 -15.98
CA THR A 809 48.53 31.23 -14.50
C THR A 809 47.61 32.20 -13.71
N LEU A 810 47.11 31.71 -12.55
CA LEU A 810 46.22 32.41 -11.58
C LEU A 810 46.88 32.64 -10.21
N LYS A 811 46.38 33.61 -9.41
CA LYS A 811 46.11 33.41 -7.96
C LYS A 811 45.31 34.54 -7.25
N SER A 812 44.24 34.13 -6.56
CA SER A 812 43.70 34.57 -5.24
C SER A 812 43.77 36.04 -4.74
N THR A 813 42.61 36.59 -4.33
CA THR A 813 42.27 37.06 -2.94
C THR A 813 41.32 38.28 -2.87
N VAL A 814 40.39 38.18 -1.91
CA VAL A 814 39.30 39.08 -1.44
C VAL A 814 39.58 40.59 -1.36
N ILE A 815 38.60 41.43 -1.75
CA ILE A 815 38.01 42.60 -1.01
C ILE A 815 36.87 43.27 -1.82
N MET A 816 35.93 43.96 -1.16
CA MET A 816 34.82 44.74 -1.75
C MET A 816 34.94 46.23 -1.34
N PRO A 817 34.47 47.22 -2.15
CA PRO A 817 33.06 47.64 -2.06
C PRO A 817 32.42 48.22 -3.36
N ARG A 818 31.20 48.78 -3.20
CA ARG A 818 30.33 49.48 -4.19
C ARG A 818 30.90 50.88 -4.57
N ALA A 819 30.45 51.66 -5.58
CA ALA A 819 29.08 51.85 -6.06
C ALA A 819 28.92 52.68 -7.38
N ARG A 820 27.75 52.52 -8.04
CA ARG A 820 26.90 53.50 -8.81
C ARG A 820 27.52 54.57 -9.74
N HIS A 821 26.89 54.78 -10.92
CA HIS A 821 26.42 56.04 -11.57
C HIS A 821 25.88 55.68 -13.00
N HIS A 822 24.96 56.35 -13.72
CA HIS A 822 23.99 57.46 -13.48
C HIS A 822 22.93 57.58 -14.64
N SER A 823 21.92 58.48 -14.53
CA SER A 823 21.08 59.05 -15.64
C SER A 823 20.09 58.13 -16.43
N CYS A 824 19.04 58.56 -17.17
CA CYS A 824 18.14 59.77 -17.31
C CYS A 824 17.09 59.48 -18.46
N LYS A 825 15.96 60.17 -18.75
CA LYS A 825 15.00 61.10 -18.07
C LYS A 825 13.76 61.40 -18.99
N THR A 826 12.51 61.49 -18.47
CA THR A 826 11.31 62.21 -19.06
C THR A 826 10.72 61.78 -20.45
N SER A 827 9.48 62.07 -20.90
CA SER A 827 8.21 62.64 -20.34
C SER A 827 6.96 62.51 -21.29
N LYS A 828 5.72 62.56 -20.74
CA LYS A 828 4.45 63.29 -21.13
C LYS A 828 4.17 63.68 -22.62
N ASN A 829 2.93 63.77 -23.18
CA ASN A 829 1.53 63.47 -22.79
C ASN A 829 0.53 63.66 -23.99
N GLN A 830 -0.57 62.88 -24.08
CA GLN A 830 -1.90 63.22 -24.73
C GLN A 830 -1.89 63.52 -26.29
N LYS A 831 -2.98 63.53 -27.10
CA LYS A 831 -4.46 63.30 -26.98
C LYS A 831 -5.17 63.13 -28.38
N VAL A 832 -6.35 62.45 -28.40
CA VAL A 832 -7.58 62.62 -29.26
C VAL A 832 -7.94 61.59 -30.40
N THR A 833 -9.24 61.17 -30.40
CA THR A 833 -10.13 60.55 -31.44
C THR A 833 -9.99 59.13 -32.03
N HIS A 834 -11.18 58.55 -32.33
CA HIS A 834 -11.51 57.37 -33.15
C HIS A 834 -11.76 57.78 -34.64
N PRO A 835 -12.06 56.89 -35.63
CA PRO A 835 -12.27 55.42 -35.64
C PRO A 835 -11.25 54.70 -36.59
N THR A 836 -11.40 53.54 -37.26
CA THR A 836 -12.53 52.60 -37.53
C THR A 836 -12.10 51.09 -37.41
N PRO A 837 -12.34 50.08 -38.30
CA PRO A 837 -12.61 48.72 -37.77
C PRO A 837 -11.49 47.66 -37.90
N THR A 838 -11.53 46.72 -36.95
CA THR A 838 -11.21 45.28 -37.04
C THR A 838 -9.95 44.80 -37.78
N LYS A 839 -8.96 44.31 -37.00
CA LYS A 839 -8.16 43.12 -37.36
C LYS A 839 -8.06 42.17 -36.16
N ARG A 840 -8.40 40.89 -36.33
CA ARG A 840 -8.19 39.83 -35.33
C ARG A 840 -6.68 39.59 -35.18
N SER A 841 -6.17 39.60 -33.94
CA SER A 841 -4.75 39.37 -33.65
C SER A 841 -4.44 37.90 -33.34
N LYS A 842 -3.17 37.54 -33.52
CA LYS A 842 -2.64 36.18 -33.31
C LYS A 842 -2.65 35.83 -31.81
N LYS A 843 -3.02 34.59 -31.45
CA LYS A 843 -2.59 33.98 -30.19
C LYS A 843 -1.30 33.21 -30.41
N SER A 844 -0.23 33.61 -29.75
CA SER A 844 0.95 32.76 -29.53
C SER A 844 0.67 31.79 -28.38
N TYR A 845 1.22 30.57 -28.48
CA TYR A 845 1.40 29.71 -27.31
C TYR A 845 2.70 30.11 -26.62
N SER A 846 2.59 30.62 -25.40
CA SER A 846 3.73 30.85 -24.51
C SER A 846 4.03 29.61 -23.68
N ASN A 847 5.30 29.41 -23.29
CA ASN A 847 5.71 28.40 -22.32
C ASN A 847 4.81 28.38 -21.07
N GLY A 848 4.66 27.19 -20.46
CA GLY A 848 3.68 26.91 -19.40
C GLY A 848 3.84 27.76 -18.14
N ALA A 849 3.23 28.94 -18.11
CA ALA A 849 3.22 29.82 -16.95
C ALA A 849 2.31 29.28 -15.85
N MET A 850 2.79 29.32 -14.60
CA MET A 850 1.99 29.03 -13.42
C MET A 850 0.85 30.06 -13.28
N LYS A 851 -0.29 29.65 -12.72
CA LYS A 851 -1.47 30.51 -12.62
C LYS A 851 -1.15 31.73 -11.72
N PRO A 852 -1.50 32.97 -12.13
CA PRO A 852 -1.19 34.19 -11.37
C PRO A 852 -2.14 34.38 -10.18
N ILE A 853 -2.10 33.44 -9.23
CA ILE A 853 -2.97 33.37 -8.05
C ILE A 853 -2.85 34.60 -7.16
N PHE A 854 -1.64 35.14 -7.01
CA PHE A 854 -1.31 36.27 -6.15
C PHE A 854 -1.21 37.59 -6.92
N SER A 855 -1.81 37.68 -8.12
CA SER A 855 -1.91 38.93 -8.86
C SER A 855 -2.50 40.05 -7.98
N GLY A 856 -1.81 41.20 -7.94
CA GLY A 856 -2.15 42.33 -7.08
C GLY A 856 -1.84 42.14 -5.59
N CYS A 857 -1.15 41.07 -5.18
CA CYS A 857 -0.56 40.98 -3.85
C CYS A 857 0.92 41.40 -3.87
N LYS A 858 1.27 42.40 -3.06
CA LYS A 858 2.64 42.60 -2.57
C LYS A 858 2.78 42.01 -1.18
N MET A 859 3.80 41.19 -0.95
CA MET A 859 3.88 40.27 0.18
C MET A 859 5.25 40.28 0.88
N SER A 860 5.25 40.36 2.21
CA SER A 860 6.45 40.29 3.04
C SER A 860 6.41 39.11 4.02
N LEU A 861 7.58 38.73 4.55
CA LEU A 861 7.79 37.55 5.38
C LEU A 861 8.50 37.93 6.69
N ALA A 862 7.91 37.58 7.85
CA ALA A 862 8.51 37.78 9.16
C ALA A 862 8.54 36.50 10.02
N GLY A 863 9.73 35.95 10.22
CA GLY A 863 10.02 34.87 11.17
C GLY A 863 10.51 33.59 10.52
N ASP A 864 10.97 32.68 11.36
CA ASP A 864 11.64 31.46 10.91
C ASP A 864 10.61 30.47 10.32
N PHE A 865 10.56 30.38 8.98
CA PHE A 865 9.71 29.42 8.25
C PHE A 865 10.41 28.06 7.99
N ILE A 866 11.61 27.87 8.55
CA ILE A 866 12.34 26.61 8.51
C ILE A 866 11.62 25.63 9.44
N ALA A 867 11.12 24.51 8.90
CA ALA A 867 10.61 23.42 9.71
C ALA A 867 11.80 22.63 10.28
N GLU A 868 11.82 22.42 11.60
CA GLU A 868 12.94 21.75 12.29
C GLU A 868 12.96 20.21 12.12
N HIS A 869 12.00 19.63 11.39
CA HIS A 869 11.94 18.21 11.07
C HIS A 869 11.51 17.97 9.60
N PRO A 870 12.26 17.18 8.81
CA PRO A 870 11.84 16.73 7.50
C PRO A 870 10.98 15.46 7.63
N GLY A 871 9.66 15.59 7.48
CA GLY A 871 8.78 14.42 7.24
C GLY A 871 9.03 13.80 5.85
N PRO A 872 8.48 12.61 5.56
CA PRO A 872 8.80 11.82 4.36
C PRO A 872 8.54 12.50 3.01
N ASN A 873 7.75 13.59 2.97
CA ASN A 873 7.55 14.43 1.78
C ASN A 873 8.54 15.62 1.76
N ALA A 874 9.85 15.32 1.80
CA ALA A 874 10.93 16.30 1.97
C ALA A 874 10.99 17.42 0.89
N GLU A 875 10.39 17.21 -0.28
CA GLU A 875 10.31 18.21 -1.35
C GLU A 875 9.62 19.53 -0.96
N HIS A 876 8.92 19.60 0.18
CA HIS A 876 8.08 20.73 0.59
C HIS A 876 8.65 21.64 1.70
N GLN A 877 9.96 21.62 1.98
CA GLN A 877 10.60 22.59 2.90
C GLN A 877 10.35 24.05 2.48
N TRP A 878 9.78 24.90 3.35
CA TRP A 878 9.34 26.28 3.06
C TRP A 878 10.32 27.36 3.55
N ASN A 879 11.53 27.42 3.02
CA ASN A 879 12.46 28.52 3.36
C ASN A 879 12.09 29.87 2.69
N TYR A 880 12.69 30.96 3.17
CA TYR A 880 12.46 32.34 2.65
C TYR A 880 12.63 32.46 1.13
N GLU A 881 13.64 31.81 0.54
CA GLU A 881 13.89 31.85 -0.90
C GLU A 881 12.80 31.12 -1.69
N LYS A 882 12.36 29.96 -1.20
CA LYS A 882 11.31 29.20 -1.85
C LYS A 882 9.96 29.90 -1.76
N ILE A 883 9.60 30.44 -0.59
CA ILE A 883 8.36 31.19 -0.42
C ILE A 883 8.34 32.41 -1.36
N SER A 884 9.42 33.19 -1.42
CA SER A 884 9.52 34.35 -2.31
C SER A 884 9.46 33.97 -3.80
N ARG A 885 10.20 32.93 -4.22
CA ARG A 885 10.10 32.37 -5.59
C ARG A 885 8.69 31.89 -5.92
N TRP A 886 7.98 31.25 -4.98
CA TRP A 886 6.60 30.76 -5.20
C TRP A 886 5.57 31.88 -5.30
N ILE A 887 5.71 32.95 -4.50
CA ILE A 887 4.89 34.16 -4.60
C ILE A 887 5.07 34.79 -6.00
N GLN A 888 6.33 34.99 -6.42
CA GLN A 888 6.68 35.55 -7.73
C GLN A 888 6.19 34.68 -8.90
N ALA A 889 6.41 33.36 -8.83
CA ALA A 889 5.95 32.41 -9.85
C ALA A 889 4.42 32.37 -10.02
N HIS A 890 3.67 32.75 -8.98
CA HIS A 890 2.20 32.86 -9.02
C HIS A 890 1.73 34.33 -9.08
N GLY A 891 2.56 35.25 -9.60
CA GLY A 891 2.17 36.61 -9.98
C GLY A 891 2.05 37.62 -8.84
N GLY A 892 2.56 37.31 -7.65
CA GLY A 892 2.68 38.25 -6.54
C GLY A 892 4.05 38.94 -6.48
N GLU A 893 4.10 40.17 -5.98
CA GLU A 893 5.35 40.85 -5.69
C GLU A 893 5.86 40.44 -4.29
N TYR A 894 7.15 40.12 -4.16
CA TYR A 894 7.79 39.85 -2.87
C TYR A 894 8.62 41.04 -2.41
N ALA A 895 8.44 41.47 -1.16
CA ALA A 895 9.21 42.51 -0.50
C ALA A 895 9.92 41.96 0.76
N ARG A 896 11.23 42.25 0.87
CA ARG A 896 12.07 41.77 1.99
C ARG A 896 11.69 42.36 3.34
N GLU A 897 11.13 43.57 3.33
CA GLU A 897 10.49 44.22 4.47
C GLU A 897 9.07 44.64 4.11
N VAL A 898 8.24 44.92 5.11
CA VAL A 898 6.97 45.62 4.94
C VAL A 898 7.24 47.08 4.54
N ASP A 899 6.69 47.48 3.41
CA ASP A 899 6.65 48.86 2.90
C ASP A 899 5.19 49.37 2.77
N GLU A 900 5.01 50.64 2.39
CA GLU A 900 3.68 51.28 2.28
C GLU A 900 2.73 50.62 1.26
N ASN A 901 3.27 49.83 0.32
CA ASN A 901 2.53 49.13 -0.73
C ASN A 901 2.29 47.65 -0.37
N THR A 902 2.81 47.17 0.76
CA THR A 902 2.73 45.77 1.18
C THR A 902 1.30 45.40 1.61
N THR A 903 0.68 44.51 0.84
CA THR A 903 -0.72 44.09 1.03
C THR A 903 -0.89 42.92 2.00
N HIS A 904 0.12 42.07 2.17
CA HIS A 904 0.08 40.90 3.05
C HIS A 904 1.41 40.72 3.79
N LEU A 905 1.36 40.46 5.09
CA LEU A 905 2.49 40.00 5.89
C LEU A 905 2.21 38.57 6.33
N ILE A 906 2.95 37.61 5.79
CA ILE A 906 2.98 36.25 6.35
C ILE A 906 3.96 36.27 7.53
N VAL A 907 3.52 35.80 8.69
CA VAL A 907 4.28 35.91 9.94
C VAL A 907 4.03 34.73 10.86
N THR A 908 5.07 34.32 11.60
CA THR A 908 4.96 33.27 12.61
C THR A 908 4.29 33.80 13.90
N ILE A 909 3.64 32.91 14.67
CA ILE A 909 3.03 33.29 15.97
C ILE A 909 4.09 33.93 16.90
N LYS A 910 5.33 33.43 16.86
CA LYS A 910 6.51 33.90 17.60
C LYS A 910 6.83 35.38 17.29
N GLU A 911 6.96 35.73 16.02
CA GLU A 911 7.27 37.11 15.60
C GLU A 911 6.12 38.09 15.83
N TYR A 912 4.87 37.64 15.62
CA TYR A 912 3.69 38.47 15.89
C TYR A 912 3.55 38.80 17.38
N LYS A 913 3.74 37.82 18.27
CA LYS A 913 3.77 38.04 19.73
C LYS A 913 4.90 39.02 20.14
N LYS A 914 6.09 38.88 19.55
CA LYS A 914 7.24 39.80 19.76
C LYS A 914 7.02 41.23 19.24
N LYS A 915 5.99 41.49 18.41
CA LYS A 915 5.74 42.79 17.75
C LYS A 915 7.01 43.36 17.10
N THR A 916 7.72 42.56 16.31
CA THR A 916 8.97 42.99 15.66
C THR A 916 8.71 44.10 14.62
N VAL A 917 9.78 44.72 14.10
CA VAL A 917 9.67 45.97 13.31
C VAL A 917 8.73 45.82 12.11
N GLN A 918 8.80 44.69 11.39
CA GLN A 918 7.89 44.40 10.27
C GLN A 918 6.43 44.26 10.73
N VAL A 919 6.18 43.60 11.87
CA VAL A 919 4.84 43.43 12.45
C VAL A 919 4.26 44.78 12.87
N ARG A 920 5.05 45.65 13.51
CA ARG A 920 4.64 47.01 13.87
C ARG A 920 4.32 47.86 12.63
N LYS A 921 5.15 47.80 11.58
CA LYS A 921 4.87 48.44 10.28
C LYS A 921 3.53 47.96 9.70
N ALA A 922 3.31 46.65 9.61
CA ALA A 922 2.07 46.08 9.07
C ALA A 922 0.83 46.42 9.91
N MET A 923 0.93 46.41 11.24
CA MET A 923 -0.15 46.83 12.14
C MET A 923 -0.54 48.30 11.91
N ALA A 924 0.42 49.19 11.73
CA ALA A 924 0.18 50.62 11.45
C ALA A 924 -0.49 50.88 10.09
N MET A 925 -0.36 49.96 9.13
CA MET A 925 -1.07 50.03 7.84
C MET A 925 -2.56 49.68 7.97
N GLY A 926 -2.97 49.03 9.05
CA GLY A 926 -4.36 48.67 9.35
C GLY A 926 -4.96 47.76 8.26
N LYS A 927 -6.15 48.12 7.75
CA LYS A 927 -6.85 47.34 6.71
C LYS A 927 -6.08 47.21 5.39
N ARG A 928 -5.01 47.97 5.16
CA ARG A 928 -4.18 47.92 3.93
C ARG A 928 -3.20 46.74 3.90
N CYS A 929 -2.81 46.19 5.06
CA CYS A 929 -1.90 45.04 5.14
C CYS A 929 -2.54 43.89 5.94
N HIS A 930 -2.68 42.73 5.31
CA HIS A 930 -3.26 41.53 5.89
C HIS A 930 -2.21 40.68 6.59
N ILE A 931 -2.30 40.57 7.92
CA ILE A 931 -1.37 39.77 8.74
C ILE A 931 -1.90 38.34 8.91
N VAL A 932 -1.18 37.36 8.36
CA VAL A 932 -1.63 35.97 8.16
C VAL A 932 -0.59 34.92 8.56
N VAL A 933 -1.06 33.70 8.83
CA VAL A 933 -0.21 32.50 8.97
C VAL A 933 0.25 31.96 7.62
N ILE A 934 1.31 31.15 7.61
CA ILE A 934 1.86 30.50 6.40
C ILE A 934 0.83 29.58 5.71
N ASP A 935 -0.06 28.96 6.50
CA ASP A 935 -1.14 28.07 6.05
C ASP A 935 -2.04 28.73 5.00
N TRP A 936 -2.22 30.06 5.04
CA TRP A 936 -2.97 30.77 4.01
C TRP A 936 -2.30 30.71 2.64
N LEU A 937 -0.97 30.83 2.59
CA LEU A 937 -0.20 30.69 1.36
C LEU A 937 -0.24 29.23 0.88
N VAL A 938 -0.06 28.28 1.81
CA VAL A 938 -0.07 26.84 1.51
C VAL A 938 -1.43 26.44 0.93
N ASP A 939 -2.56 26.71 1.60
CA ASP A 939 -3.90 26.35 1.12
C ASP A 939 -4.31 27.06 -0.19
N CYS A 940 -3.74 28.22 -0.51
CA CYS A 940 -3.91 28.84 -1.84
C CYS A 940 -3.26 28.02 -2.97
N LEU A 941 -2.20 27.27 -2.65
CA LEU A 941 -1.35 26.50 -3.57
C LEU A 941 -1.68 24.99 -3.57
N THR A 942 -2.10 24.44 -2.43
CA THR A 942 -2.45 23.02 -2.22
C THR A 942 -3.93 22.89 -1.88
N SER A 943 -4.69 22.20 -2.74
CA SER A 943 -6.11 21.91 -2.48
C SER A 943 -6.47 20.52 -2.98
N ARG A 944 -7.09 19.69 -2.13
CA ARG A 944 -7.60 18.35 -2.47
C ARG A 944 -8.61 18.35 -3.64
N LEU A 945 -9.13 19.51 -4.04
CA LEU A 945 -10.06 19.70 -5.17
C LEU A 945 -9.40 20.36 -6.40
N ASN A 946 -8.06 20.33 -6.48
CA ASN A 946 -7.21 20.75 -7.61
C ASN A 946 -7.40 22.19 -8.14
N LYS A 947 -8.09 23.05 -7.38
CA LYS A 947 -8.42 24.44 -7.74
C LYS A 947 -7.52 25.43 -7.02
N LYS A 948 -6.21 25.42 -7.35
CA LYS A 948 -5.21 26.41 -6.89
C LYS A 948 -5.73 27.83 -7.12
N LYS A 949 -6.00 28.59 -6.06
CA LYS A 949 -6.69 29.89 -6.09
C LYS A 949 -6.47 30.69 -4.81
N LYS A 950 -6.62 32.01 -4.88
CA LYS A 950 -6.50 32.92 -3.73
C LYS A 950 -7.69 32.72 -2.79
N LEU A 951 -7.41 32.36 -1.54
CA LEU A 951 -8.41 32.12 -0.50
C LEU A 951 -8.71 33.39 0.30
N VAL A 952 -9.90 33.45 0.90
CA VAL A 952 -10.33 34.60 1.69
C VAL A 952 -9.58 34.64 3.02
N VAL A 953 -8.75 35.66 3.19
CA VAL A 953 -7.86 35.92 4.34
C VAL A 953 -8.55 35.81 5.71
N THR A 954 -9.85 36.13 5.80
CA THR A 954 -10.62 36.17 7.07
C THR A 954 -10.64 34.85 7.85
N GLY A 955 -10.31 33.71 7.22
CA GLY A 955 -10.11 32.42 7.90
C GLY A 955 -8.76 32.27 8.60
N TYR A 956 -7.75 33.04 8.19
CA TYR A 956 -6.32 32.84 8.48
C TYR A 956 -5.63 34.07 9.09
N THR A 957 -6.39 35.14 9.35
CA THR A 957 -5.84 36.32 10.04
C THR A 957 -5.28 35.92 11.39
N LEU A 958 -4.05 36.32 11.69
CA LEU A 958 -3.34 35.82 12.86
C LEU A 958 -4.04 36.22 14.18
N ALA A 959 -4.68 37.39 14.22
CA ALA A 959 -5.54 37.81 15.33
C ALA A 959 -6.79 36.91 15.55
N ARG A 960 -7.25 36.16 14.53
CA ARG A 960 -8.35 35.18 14.64
C ARG A 960 -7.83 33.78 14.94
N VAL A 961 -6.66 33.40 14.44
CA VAL A 961 -5.97 32.16 14.82
C VAL A 961 -5.63 32.18 16.31
N ILE A 962 -4.97 33.24 16.78
CA ILE A 962 -4.68 33.48 18.20
C ILE A 962 -5.97 33.47 19.04
N ARG A 963 -7.05 34.09 18.58
CA ARG A 963 -8.33 34.07 19.31
C ARG A 963 -8.90 32.66 19.48
N ARG A 964 -8.77 31.76 18.48
CA ARG A 964 -9.15 30.34 18.61
C ARG A 964 -8.24 29.56 19.55
N LEU A 965 -6.92 29.85 19.53
CA LEU A 965 -5.96 29.25 20.45
C LEU A 965 -6.22 29.65 21.92
N HIS A 966 -6.96 30.74 22.15
CA HIS A 966 -7.43 31.19 23.47
C HIS A 966 -8.93 30.90 23.73
N HIS A 967 -9.59 30.04 22.96
CA HIS A 967 -10.91 29.51 23.37
C HIS A 967 -10.71 28.54 24.54
N THR A 968 -11.52 28.66 25.59
CA THR A 968 -11.62 27.64 26.65
C THR A 968 -12.22 26.33 26.09
N GLU A 969 -12.03 25.19 26.77
CA GLU A 969 -12.67 23.94 26.33
C GLU A 969 -14.19 24.08 26.29
N ASP A 970 -14.79 24.78 27.24
CA ASP A 970 -16.22 25.13 27.23
C ASP A 970 -16.68 25.82 25.93
N GLN A 971 -15.84 26.68 25.34
CA GLN A 971 -16.10 27.35 24.07
C GLN A 971 -15.84 26.46 22.84
N LYS A 972 -14.93 25.48 22.95
CA LYS A 972 -14.68 24.46 21.93
C LYS A 972 -15.79 23.39 21.94
N ILE A 973 -16.24 22.96 23.12
CA ILE A 973 -17.40 22.10 23.37
C ILE A 973 -18.67 22.76 22.83
N LYS A 974 -18.96 24.02 23.16
CA LYS A 974 -20.09 24.78 22.59
C LYS A 974 -19.97 25.05 21.07
N TYR A 975 -18.82 24.75 20.45
CA TYR A 975 -18.65 24.73 18.99
C TYR A 975 -18.89 23.33 18.41
N ARG A 976 -18.45 22.28 19.12
CA ARG A 976 -18.71 20.86 18.83
C ARG A 976 -20.20 20.54 18.93
N GLN A 977 -20.84 20.96 20.01
CA GLN A 977 -22.29 20.87 20.23
C GLN A 977 -23.07 21.52 19.09
N ARG A 978 -22.69 22.71 18.59
CA ARG A 978 -23.39 23.33 17.44
C ARG A 978 -23.21 22.60 16.11
N PHE A 979 -22.15 21.82 15.97
CA PHE A 979 -21.95 20.93 14.83
C PHE A 979 -22.78 19.65 15.00
N GLU A 980 -22.76 19.07 16.21
CA GLU A 980 -23.57 17.90 16.60
C GLU A 980 -25.08 18.18 16.64
N GLU A 981 -25.52 19.40 16.94
CA GLU A 981 -26.90 19.90 16.80
C GLU A 981 -27.35 19.91 15.34
N GLY A 982 -26.43 20.21 14.41
CA GLY A 982 -26.65 20.08 12.97
C GLY A 982 -26.86 18.62 12.56
N VAL A 983 -26.06 17.70 13.11
CA VAL A 983 -26.23 16.25 12.89
C VAL A 983 -27.51 15.71 13.55
N LYS A 984 -27.85 16.18 14.75
CA LYS A 984 -29.08 15.82 15.48
C LYS A 984 -30.35 16.22 14.72
N ALA A 985 -30.34 17.33 13.98
CA ALA A 985 -31.47 17.76 13.18
C ALA A 985 -31.89 16.73 12.10
N GLY A 986 -30.98 15.84 11.67
CA GLY A 986 -31.32 14.70 10.80
C GLY A 986 -32.06 13.58 11.53
N LYS A 987 -31.73 13.32 12.80
CA LYS A 987 -32.38 12.27 13.64
C LYS A 987 -33.78 12.63 14.13
N GLU A 988 -34.17 13.91 14.03
CA GLU A 988 -35.54 14.38 14.36
C GLU A 988 -36.47 14.36 13.12
N LEU A 989 -35.96 14.04 11.93
CA LEU A 989 -36.72 14.03 10.66
C LEU A 989 -37.07 12.62 10.14
N CYS A 990 -36.47 11.56 10.69
CA CYS A 990 -36.76 10.16 10.34
C CYS A 990 -36.31 9.21 11.46
N ASP A 991 -37.02 8.10 11.71
CA ASP A 991 -36.49 7.01 12.54
C ASP A 991 -35.61 6.07 11.69
N ASN A 992 -34.31 6.26 11.82
CA ASN A 992 -33.27 5.48 11.16
C ASN A 992 -33.32 3.96 11.47
N ARG A 993 -34.15 3.50 12.42
CA ARG A 993 -34.37 2.06 12.70
C ARG A 993 -35.45 1.43 11.80
N LEU A 994 -36.35 2.24 11.23
CA LEU A 994 -37.41 1.78 10.34
C LEU A 994 -37.11 2.06 8.87
N HIS A 995 -36.36 3.14 8.58
CA HIS A 995 -36.01 3.54 7.22
C HIS A 995 -34.51 3.80 7.10
N HIS A 996 -33.83 3.07 6.22
CA HIS A 996 -32.37 3.03 6.15
C HIS A 996 -31.80 4.23 5.35
N VAL A 997 -31.56 5.35 6.03
CA VAL A 997 -31.13 6.61 5.40
C VAL A 997 -29.87 7.17 6.06
N TYR A 998 -28.70 6.71 5.57
CA TYR A 998 -27.44 7.39 5.78
C TYR A 998 -27.29 8.51 4.75
N THR A 999 -27.29 9.78 5.19
CA THR A 999 -27.16 10.94 4.29
C THR A 999 -25.71 11.18 3.87
N ASP A 1000 -25.47 11.46 2.59
CA ASP A 1000 -24.19 12.02 2.16
C ASP A 1000 -23.99 13.45 2.70
N HIS A 1001 -22.73 13.86 2.85
CA HIS A 1001 -22.27 15.10 3.48
C HIS A 1001 -22.37 16.35 2.57
N THR A 1002 -23.21 16.27 1.53
CA THR A 1002 -23.55 17.37 0.62
C THR A 1002 -25.06 17.39 0.33
N ASP A 1003 -25.87 17.54 1.39
CA ASP A 1003 -27.30 17.76 1.29
C ASP A 1003 -27.64 19.08 0.58
N PHE A 1004 -28.82 19.16 -0.04
CA PHE A 1004 -29.24 20.38 -0.74
C PHE A 1004 -30.10 21.27 0.18
N GLU A 1005 -29.41 22.04 1.01
CA GLU A 1005 -29.99 23.01 1.94
C GLU A 1005 -30.39 24.33 1.25
N TYR A 1006 -31.63 24.78 1.45
CA TYR A 1006 -32.11 26.11 1.04
C TYR A 1006 -32.74 26.88 2.21
N LYS A 1007 -32.34 28.15 2.39
CA LYS A 1007 -32.77 28.99 3.52
C LYS A 1007 -33.69 30.13 3.07
N VAL A 1008 -34.95 30.06 3.51
CA VAL A 1008 -36.01 31.04 3.29
C VAL A 1008 -36.25 31.85 4.57
N VAL A 1009 -36.40 33.16 4.45
CA VAL A 1009 -36.77 34.04 5.57
C VAL A 1009 -38.03 34.79 5.20
N LEU A 1010 -39.10 34.60 5.98
CA LEU A 1010 -40.37 35.30 5.80
C LEU A 1010 -40.56 36.33 6.91
N THR A 1011 -40.81 37.58 6.52
CA THR A 1011 -41.16 38.67 7.43
C THR A 1011 -42.67 38.87 7.37
N ARG A 1012 -43.41 38.35 8.35
CA ARG A 1012 -44.87 38.54 8.40
C ARG A 1012 -45.20 39.79 9.21
N VAL A 1013 -45.75 40.81 8.54
CA VAL A 1013 -46.32 41.98 9.21
C VAL A 1013 -47.62 41.54 9.89
N LEU A 1014 -47.72 41.69 11.21
CA LEU A 1014 -48.97 41.44 11.94
C LEU A 1014 -49.82 42.73 11.97
N LEU A 1015 -51.14 42.59 12.11
CA LEU A 1015 -52.12 43.69 12.14
C LEU A 1015 -51.86 44.79 13.21
N HIS A 1016 -50.92 44.57 14.13
CA HIS A 1016 -50.50 45.54 15.15
C HIS A 1016 -49.09 46.09 14.87
N GLY A 1017 -48.66 46.15 13.61
CA GLY A 1017 -47.39 46.74 13.15
C GLY A 1017 -46.12 45.97 13.53
N LYS A 1018 -46.21 44.89 14.31
CA LYS A 1018 -45.06 44.08 14.73
C LYS A 1018 -44.72 43.02 13.67
N ASN A 1019 -43.49 43.10 13.15
CA ASN A 1019 -42.96 42.13 12.18
C ASN A 1019 -42.48 40.85 12.90
N LYS A 1020 -43.10 39.70 12.61
CA LYS A 1020 -42.62 38.38 13.07
C LYS A 1020 -41.78 37.73 11.97
N ASN A 1021 -40.47 37.61 12.21
CA ASN A 1021 -39.55 36.92 11.32
C ASN A 1021 -39.59 35.40 11.56
N GLN A 1022 -39.92 34.63 10.53
CA GLN A 1022 -39.88 33.18 10.50
C GLN A 1022 -38.77 32.72 9.55
N LYS A 1023 -37.94 31.76 9.98
CA LYS A 1023 -36.85 31.22 9.17
C LYS A 1023 -37.17 29.76 8.85
N TYR A 1024 -37.35 29.44 7.57
CA TYR A 1024 -37.58 28.08 7.10
C TYR A 1024 -36.30 27.59 6.42
N THR A 1025 -35.79 26.43 6.81
CA THR A 1025 -34.72 25.74 6.09
C THR A 1025 -35.32 24.50 5.45
N VAL A 1026 -35.25 24.41 4.13
CA VAL A 1026 -35.76 23.29 3.33
C VAL A 1026 -34.57 22.44 2.91
N TYR A 1027 -34.73 21.12 3.00
CA TYR A 1027 -33.67 20.14 2.74
C TYR A 1027 -34.14 19.14 1.68
N LEU A 1028 -33.20 18.68 0.85
CA LEU A 1028 -33.32 17.47 0.06
C LEU A 1028 -32.13 16.55 0.39
N PHE A 1029 -32.43 15.33 0.79
CA PHE A 1029 -31.49 14.30 1.24
C PHE A 1029 -31.35 13.19 0.19
N ALA A 1030 -30.20 12.52 0.20
CA ALA A 1030 -29.89 11.33 -0.59
C ALA A 1030 -29.27 10.26 0.31
N SER A 1031 -29.68 9.00 0.17
CA SER A 1031 -29.17 7.89 0.96
C SER A 1031 -27.96 7.20 0.32
N ASN A 1032 -27.05 6.71 1.14
CA ASN A 1032 -25.89 5.93 0.71
C ASN A 1032 -26.24 4.49 0.24
N ALA A 1033 -27.53 4.15 0.13
CA ALA A 1033 -27.97 2.88 -0.45
C ALA A 1033 -27.71 2.85 -1.97
N GLN A 1034 -27.72 1.65 -2.56
CA GLN A 1034 -27.66 1.45 -4.01
C GLN A 1034 -28.79 0.51 -4.45
N PRO A 1035 -29.72 0.96 -5.33
CA PRO A 1035 -29.87 2.33 -5.83
C PRO A 1035 -30.21 3.33 -4.70
N SER A 1036 -29.73 4.56 -4.84
CA SER A 1036 -29.92 5.60 -3.81
C SER A 1036 -31.37 6.10 -3.76
N THR A 1037 -31.86 6.30 -2.53
CA THR A 1037 -33.21 6.83 -2.25
C THR A 1037 -33.12 8.25 -1.72
N TYR A 1038 -34.19 9.04 -1.90
CA TYR A 1038 -34.19 10.49 -1.66
C TYR A 1038 -35.40 10.91 -0.82
N MET A 1039 -35.28 12.05 -0.14
CA MET A 1039 -36.31 12.59 0.77
C MET A 1039 -36.25 14.12 0.78
N ALA A 1040 -37.36 14.79 1.08
CA ALA A 1040 -37.39 16.23 1.33
C ALA A 1040 -38.13 16.57 2.61
N GLY A 1041 -37.75 17.68 3.25
CA GLY A 1041 -38.37 18.17 4.48
C GLY A 1041 -38.03 19.63 4.77
N ALA A 1042 -38.66 20.21 5.79
CA ALA A 1042 -38.35 21.58 6.21
C ALA A 1042 -38.43 21.79 7.72
N LYS A 1043 -37.53 22.63 8.24
CA LYS A 1043 -37.39 23.08 9.63
C LYS A 1043 -37.72 24.56 9.75
N LEU A 1044 -38.75 24.91 10.52
CA LEU A 1044 -39.03 26.28 10.95
C LEU A 1044 -38.29 26.58 12.25
N THR A 1045 -37.56 27.69 12.25
CA THR A 1045 -36.97 28.32 13.44
C THR A 1045 -37.59 29.71 13.62
N THR A 1046 -38.08 30.00 14.83
CA THR A 1046 -38.50 31.35 15.24
C THR A 1046 -37.65 31.84 16.41
N ALA A 1047 -37.69 33.13 16.73
CA ALA A 1047 -36.83 33.71 17.77
C ALA A 1047 -37.25 33.36 19.22
N TYR A 1048 -38.42 32.76 19.44
CA TYR A 1048 -39.03 32.59 20.78
C TYR A 1048 -39.75 31.24 20.97
N GLN A 1049 -39.55 30.26 20.09
CA GLN A 1049 -40.16 28.93 20.18
C GLN A 1049 -39.14 27.89 19.70
N SER A 1050 -39.19 26.69 20.27
CA SER A 1050 -38.42 25.53 19.77
C SER A 1050 -38.64 25.31 18.27
N PRO A 1051 -37.67 24.76 17.52
CA PRO A 1051 -37.86 24.47 16.11
C PRO A 1051 -39.02 23.50 15.89
N SER A 1052 -39.80 23.72 14.83
CA SER A 1052 -40.83 22.77 14.38
C SER A 1052 -40.53 22.31 12.96
N TYR A 1053 -40.76 21.03 12.69
CA TYR A 1053 -40.61 20.45 11.35
C TYR A 1053 -41.97 20.47 10.63
N ILE A 1054 -41.96 20.33 9.29
CA ILE A 1054 -43.12 20.64 8.42
C ILE A 1054 -43.47 19.51 7.43
N CYS A 1055 -42.70 18.42 7.44
CA CYS A 1055 -43.14 17.15 6.88
C CYS A 1055 -43.34 16.21 8.07
N ASP A 1056 -44.60 15.92 8.39
CA ASP A 1056 -44.96 15.11 9.56
C ASP A 1056 -44.53 13.65 9.38
N GLU A 1057 -44.40 13.19 8.12
CA GLU A 1057 -43.65 11.98 7.76
C GLU A 1057 -42.71 12.27 6.57
N CYS A 1058 -41.42 11.98 6.74
CA CYS A 1058 -40.47 11.89 5.65
C CYS A 1058 -40.18 10.40 5.39
N HIS A 1059 -40.51 9.89 4.19
CA HIS A 1059 -40.19 8.52 3.79
C HIS A 1059 -39.27 8.49 2.55
N PRO A 1060 -38.52 7.39 2.31
CA PRO A 1060 -37.71 7.23 1.11
C PRO A 1060 -38.55 7.25 -0.18
N LYS A 1061 -38.06 7.95 -1.21
CA LYS A 1061 -38.69 8.13 -2.53
C LYS A 1061 -37.64 8.10 -3.64
N THR A 1062 -38.06 8.15 -4.91
CA THR A 1062 -37.14 8.47 -6.02
C THR A 1062 -36.66 9.92 -5.96
N PHE A 1063 -35.57 10.25 -6.66
CA PHE A 1063 -35.08 11.63 -6.75
C PHE A 1063 -36.13 12.59 -7.30
N GLU A 1064 -36.93 12.17 -8.28
CA GLU A 1064 -37.90 13.08 -8.90
C GLU A 1064 -39.04 13.43 -7.93
N GLU A 1065 -39.58 12.45 -7.21
CA GLU A 1065 -40.65 12.66 -6.23
C GLU A 1065 -40.17 13.49 -5.04
N ALA A 1066 -39.01 13.14 -4.45
CA ALA A 1066 -38.42 13.92 -3.37
C ALA A 1066 -38.12 15.37 -3.81
N PHE A 1067 -37.67 15.57 -5.06
CA PHE A 1067 -37.47 16.92 -5.59
C PHE A 1067 -38.81 17.62 -5.89
N ARG A 1068 -39.86 16.91 -6.29
CA ARG A 1068 -41.22 17.43 -6.45
C ARG A 1068 -41.76 17.96 -5.12
N ASP A 1069 -41.61 17.18 -4.05
CA ASP A 1069 -41.95 17.59 -2.68
C ASP A 1069 -41.14 18.84 -2.27
N PHE A 1070 -39.82 18.84 -2.48
CA PHE A 1070 -38.95 19.98 -2.19
C PHE A 1070 -39.43 21.27 -2.88
N LYS A 1071 -39.79 21.18 -4.17
CA LYS A 1071 -40.34 22.32 -4.94
C LYS A 1071 -41.69 22.79 -4.36
N GLN A 1072 -42.57 21.87 -3.98
CA GLN A 1072 -43.88 22.17 -3.39
C GLN A 1072 -43.75 22.81 -2.00
N ILE A 1073 -42.84 22.29 -1.15
CA ILE A 1073 -42.50 22.87 0.15
C ILE A 1073 -41.96 24.28 -0.04
N PHE A 1074 -40.99 24.48 -0.94
CA PHE A 1074 -40.45 25.80 -1.28
C PHE A 1074 -41.55 26.77 -1.68
N LYS A 1075 -42.36 26.44 -2.70
CA LYS A 1075 -43.48 27.26 -3.17
C LYS A 1075 -44.46 27.60 -2.04
N SER A 1076 -44.78 26.64 -1.18
CA SER A 1076 -45.70 26.84 -0.04
C SER A 1076 -45.21 27.87 0.98
N LYS A 1077 -43.90 28.16 1.03
CA LYS A 1077 -43.32 29.14 1.97
C LYS A 1077 -42.94 30.44 1.26
N THR A 1078 -42.41 30.40 0.04
CA THR A 1078 -42.01 31.61 -0.70
C THR A 1078 -43.15 32.29 -1.44
N GLY A 1079 -44.19 31.55 -1.83
CA GLY A 1079 -45.19 32.00 -2.80
C GLY A 1079 -44.70 32.02 -4.25
N ILE A 1080 -43.45 31.60 -4.50
CA ILE A 1080 -42.77 31.64 -5.80
C ILE A 1080 -42.56 30.21 -6.27
N GLU A 1081 -42.88 29.90 -7.53
CA GLU A 1081 -42.54 28.60 -8.11
C GLU A 1081 -41.03 28.37 -8.04
N TRP A 1082 -40.61 27.12 -7.83
CA TRP A 1082 -39.18 26.84 -7.72
C TRP A 1082 -38.43 27.28 -8.97
N ASP A 1083 -38.98 27.07 -10.16
CA ASP A 1083 -38.29 27.39 -11.41
C ASP A 1083 -38.37 28.89 -11.78
N ASP A 1084 -39.36 29.62 -11.23
CA ASP A 1084 -39.47 31.09 -11.27
C ASP A 1084 -38.60 31.80 -10.21
N ARG A 1085 -37.75 31.08 -9.47
CA ARG A 1085 -36.76 31.64 -8.53
C ARG A 1085 -35.71 32.57 -9.18
N TYR A 1086 -35.76 32.73 -10.51
CA TYR A 1086 -34.96 33.66 -11.29
C TYR A 1086 -35.88 34.69 -11.95
N GLU A 1087 -35.74 35.96 -11.59
CA GLU A 1087 -36.41 37.06 -12.31
C GLU A 1087 -35.90 37.16 -13.78
N PRO A 1088 -36.55 37.95 -14.65
CA PRO A 1088 -36.06 38.21 -16.02
C PRO A 1088 -35.48 39.62 -16.26
N LEU A 1089 -34.29 39.69 -16.87
CA LEU A 1089 -34.20 40.28 -18.22
C LEU A 1089 -34.60 41.75 -18.51
N PRO A 1090 -34.13 42.85 -17.89
CA PRO A 1090 -34.35 44.18 -18.45
C PRO A 1090 -33.76 44.28 -19.86
N LYS A 1091 -34.60 44.63 -20.85
CA LYS A 1091 -34.47 44.22 -22.26
C LYS A 1091 -33.21 44.62 -23.04
N ASN A 1092 -32.28 45.42 -22.49
CA ASN A 1092 -31.12 45.98 -23.22
C ASN A 1092 -29.79 45.86 -22.44
N HIS A 1093 -29.50 44.73 -21.79
CA HIS A 1093 -28.25 44.53 -21.04
C HIS A 1093 -27.25 43.63 -21.84
N PRO A 1094 -25.99 44.08 -22.11
CA PRO A 1094 -25.15 43.50 -23.17
C PRO A 1094 -24.40 42.21 -22.80
N GLU A 1095 -24.16 41.96 -21.52
CA GLU A 1095 -23.90 40.62 -20.96
C GLU A 1095 -24.70 40.51 -19.68
N SER A 1096 -25.44 39.41 -19.49
CA SER A 1096 -26.08 39.12 -18.19
C SER A 1096 -26.68 37.72 -18.10
N MET A 1097 -26.37 37.03 -17.00
CA MET A 1097 -27.35 36.15 -16.34
C MET A 1097 -28.33 37.02 -15.54
N PHE A 1098 -29.49 36.48 -15.15
CA PHE A 1098 -30.35 37.16 -14.18
C PHE A 1098 -30.35 36.55 -12.78
N ARG A 1099 -31.20 37.12 -11.92
CA ARG A 1099 -30.77 37.64 -10.63
C ARG A 1099 -31.82 37.33 -9.57
N TYR A 1100 -31.38 36.71 -8.49
CA TYR A 1100 -32.08 36.70 -7.20
C TYR A 1100 -31.02 36.85 -6.09
N GLN A 1101 -31.38 37.51 -4.99
CA GLN A 1101 -30.40 38.01 -4.03
C GLN A 1101 -30.13 37.01 -2.88
N ARG A 1102 -28.86 36.63 -2.70
CA ARG A 1102 -28.47 35.53 -1.79
C ARG A 1102 -28.51 35.88 -0.29
N PRO A 1103 -28.86 34.92 0.58
CA PRO A 1103 -28.36 34.85 1.95
C PRO A 1103 -26.84 34.68 2.00
N THR A 1104 -26.17 35.33 2.96
CA THR A 1104 -24.73 35.69 2.90
C THR A 1104 -23.71 34.55 2.98
N LEU A 1105 -24.12 33.28 3.09
CA LEU A 1105 -23.21 32.13 3.22
C LEU A 1105 -23.53 30.94 2.28
N GLY A 1106 -24.55 31.04 1.43
CA GLY A 1106 -24.86 30.00 0.42
C GLY A 1106 -23.90 30.04 -0.78
N ARG A 1107 -23.42 28.87 -1.21
CA ARG A 1107 -22.74 28.72 -2.51
C ARG A 1107 -23.80 28.61 -3.63
N PRO A 1108 -23.53 29.12 -4.85
CA PRO A 1108 -24.35 28.81 -6.01
C PRO A 1108 -24.13 27.36 -6.48
N MET A 1109 -25.18 26.73 -6.99
CA MET A 1109 -25.09 25.42 -7.67
C MET A 1109 -24.34 25.52 -9.00
N GLY A 1110 -23.85 24.37 -9.49
CA GLY A 1110 -23.14 24.25 -10.76
C GLY A 1110 -24.07 24.11 -11.97
N LEU A 1111 -23.45 23.85 -13.14
CA LEU A 1111 -24.13 23.50 -14.38
C LEU A 1111 -24.81 22.12 -14.28
N LEU A 1112 -25.87 21.90 -15.07
CA LEU A 1112 -26.53 20.61 -15.21
C LEU A 1112 -25.60 19.54 -15.81
N PRO A 1113 -25.73 18.25 -15.43
CA PRO A 1113 -25.07 17.14 -16.13
C PRO A 1113 -25.53 17.05 -17.60
N PHE A 1114 -24.63 16.67 -18.50
CA PHE A 1114 -24.85 16.83 -19.95
C PHE A 1114 -26.03 16.01 -20.51
N TRP A 1115 -26.46 14.96 -19.81
CA TRP A 1115 -27.63 14.13 -20.16
C TRP A 1115 -29.00 14.72 -19.77
N ARG A 1116 -29.06 15.86 -19.07
CA ARG A 1116 -30.31 16.63 -18.87
C ARG A 1116 -30.32 17.89 -19.74
N LYS A 1117 -31.15 17.89 -20.78
CA LYS A 1117 -31.50 19.12 -21.52
C LYS A 1117 -32.32 20.05 -20.61
N SER A 1118 -32.04 21.35 -20.68
CA SER A 1118 -32.90 22.39 -20.09
C SER A 1118 -34.13 22.59 -20.98
N PRO A 1119 -35.37 22.51 -20.45
CA PRO A 1119 -36.57 22.84 -21.21
C PRO A 1119 -36.79 24.35 -21.23
N SER A 1120 -36.21 25.06 -22.19
CA SER A 1120 -36.61 26.44 -22.49
C SER A 1120 -36.29 26.82 -23.94
N TRP A 1121 -37.13 27.73 -24.48
CA TRP A 1121 -37.02 28.36 -25.80
C TRP A 1121 -37.22 27.44 -27.03
N LYS A 1122 -38.48 27.37 -27.47
CA LYS A 1122 -38.80 27.30 -28.90
C LYS A 1122 -38.33 28.61 -29.54
N ASP A 1123 -37.68 28.53 -30.70
CA ASP A 1123 -37.59 29.63 -31.67
C ASP A 1123 -38.38 29.23 -32.91
N SER A 1124 -39.11 30.21 -33.50
CA SER A 1124 -39.87 30.19 -34.77
C SER A 1124 -40.92 29.08 -35.02
N GLU A 1125 -42.09 29.34 -35.64
CA GLU A 1125 -42.88 30.58 -35.71
C GLU A 1125 -44.33 30.26 -36.16
N THR A 1126 -45.26 31.23 -36.02
CA THR A 1126 -46.53 31.38 -36.77
C THR A 1126 -47.66 30.32 -36.72
N SER A 1127 -48.87 30.78 -37.11
CA SER A 1127 -50.11 30.03 -37.47
C SER A 1127 -50.81 29.14 -36.42
N VAL A 1128 -51.78 29.75 -35.75
CA VAL A 1128 -53.21 29.37 -35.63
C VAL A 1128 -53.67 28.03 -36.26
N ASN A 1129 -54.44 27.26 -35.45
CA ASN A 1129 -55.67 26.46 -35.71
C ASN A 1129 -56.27 26.40 -37.16
N PRO A 1130 -57.10 25.38 -37.53
CA PRO A 1130 -57.82 24.42 -36.65
C PRO A 1130 -57.94 22.95 -37.19
N GLU A 1131 -58.74 22.14 -36.49
CA GLU A 1131 -59.68 21.08 -36.96
C GLU A 1131 -59.37 20.08 -38.10
N LYS A 1132 -59.86 18.84 -37.89
CA LYS A 1132 -60.15 17.75 -38.85
C LYS A 1132 -58.91 17.07 -39.46
N THR A 1133 -58.93 15.77 -39.77
CA THR A 1133 -60.04 14.79 -39.91
C THR A 1133 -60.00 13.70 -38.80
N TYR A 1134 -61.07 13.00 -38.41
CA TYR A 1134 -62.07 12.21 -39.18
C TYR A 1134 -61.42 11.03 -39.95
N ASP A 1135 -61.97 9.81 -39.98
CA ASP A 1135 -63.20 9.28 -39.36
C ASP A 1135 -63.15 7.73 -39.20
N SER A 1136 -63.83 7.19 -38.19
CA SER A 1136 -64.62 5.94 -38.28
C SER A 1136 -65.42 5.72 -36.98
N CYS A 1137 -66.72 6.07 -36.98
CA CYS A 1137 -67.67 5.85 -35.88
C CYS A 1137 -67.88 4.37 -35.49
N GLY A 1138 -68.40 4.11 -34.28
CA GLY A 1138 -68.75 2.74 -33.85
C GLY A 1138 -69.23 2.56 -32.40
N ASP A 1139 -70.31 3.23 -32.00
CA ASP A 1139 -71.13 2.83 -30.83
C ASP A 1139 -71.84 1.47 -31.12
N GLU A 1140 -72.32 0.64 -30.18
CA GLU A 1140 -72.61 0.85 -28.75
C GLU A 1140 -72.69 -0.51 -27.97
N ILE A 1141 -72.84 -0.45 -26.63
CA ILE A 1141 -73.36 -1.52 -25.72
C ILE A 1141 -72.38 -2.67 -25.31
N LYS A 1142 -72.66 -3.30 -24.17
CA LYS A 1142 -71.76 -4.10 -23.30
C LYS A 1142 -72.25 -5.56 -23.13
N ASP A 1143 -71.35 -6.51 -22.85
CA ASP A 1143 -71.43 -7.33 -21.61
C ASP A 1143 -70.10 -8.02 -21.20
N LYS A 1144 -70.12 -8.83 -20.13
CA LYS A 1144 -68.98 -9.31 -19.31
C LYS A 1144 -68.10 -10.46 -19.87
N ASN A 1145 -66.96 -10.68 -19.17
CA ASN A 1145 -66.26 -11.95 -18.82
C ASN A 1145 -64.84 -12.16 -19.41
N GLY A 1146 -63.89 -12.49 -18.52
CA GLY A 1146 -62.62 -13.22 -18.80
C GLY A 1146 -61.48 -12.40 -19.45
N GLU A 1147 -60.19 -12.64 -19.15
CA GLU A 1147 -59.52 -13.42 -18.08
C GLU A 1147 -58.18 -12.71 -17.74
N GLU A 1148 -57.67 -12.81 -16.50
CA GLU A 1148 -56.30 -12.40 -16.15
C GLU A 1148 -55.36 -13.63 -16.17
N SER A 1149 -54.11 -13.46 -16.60
CA SER A 1149 -53.13 -14.54 -16.74
C SER A 1149 -52.58 -15.06 -15.40
N GLU A 1150 -52.52 -16.39 -15.26
CA GLU A 1150 -52.24 -17.10 -13.99
C GLU A 1150 -50.95 -16.68 -13.25
N ASP A 1151 -49.90 -16.29 -13.98
CA ASP A 1151 -48.62 -15.85 -13.40
C ASP A 1151 -48.73 -14.62 -12.48
N GLU A 1152 -49.69 -13.71 -12.72
CA GLU A 1152 -49.92 -12.58 -11.81
C GLU A 1152 -50.63 -12.98 -10.51
N VAL A 1153 -51.43 -14.06 -10.52
CA VAL A 1153 -52.21 -14.51 -9.35
C VAL A 1153 -51.28 -15.17 -8.33
N ALA A 1154 -50.44 -16.10 -8.78
CA ALA A 1154 -49.51 -16.83 -7.91
C ALA A 1154 -48.53 -15.92 -7.16
N ILE A 1155 -48.15 -14.78 -7.74
CA ILE A 1155 -47.27 -13.78 -7.11
C ILE A 1155 -48.04 -12.94 -6.07
N LYS A 1156 -49.31 -12.57 -6.35
CA LYS A 1156 -50.16 -11.78 -5.45
C LYS A 1156 -50.60 -12.58 -4.21
N GLU A 1157 -50.95 -13.86 -4.34
CA GLU A 1157 -51.37 -14.69 -3.19
C GLU A 1157 -50.21 -14.96 -2.23
N ARG A 1158 -49.04 -15.35 -2.75
CA ARG A 1158 -47.85 -15.67 -1.94
C ARG A 1158 -47.30 -14.49 -1.14
N TRP A 1159 -47.64 -13.26 -1.53
CA TRP A 1159 -47.36 -12.03 -0.76
C TRP A 1159 -48.39 -11.73 0.34
N ASN A 1160 -49.64 -12.14 0.16
CA ASN A 1160 -50.71 -11.90 1.14
C ASN A 1160 -50.73 -12.92 2.28
N GLU A 1161 -50.39 -14.20 2.00
CA GLU A 1161 -50.31 -15.25 3.02
C GLU A 1161 -49.36 -14.88 4.16
N ARG A 1162 -48.14 -14.42 3.81
CA ARG A 1162 -47.12 -13.95 4.77
C ARG A 1162 -47.55 -12.76 5.62
N ARG A 1163 -48.62 -12.06 5.26
CA ARG A 1163 -49.11 -10.86 5.96
C ARG A 1163 -50.22 -11.16 6.99
N LYS A 1164 -50.74 -12.39 7.04
CA LYS A 1164 -51.78 -12.83 7.99
C LYS A 1164 -51.26 -13.49 9.27
N VAL A 1165 -50.01 -13.97 9.30
CA VAL A 1165 -49.51 -14.83 10.39
C VAL A 1165 -48.80 -14.07 11.53
N LEU A 1166 -48.46 -12.80 11.34
CA LEU A 1166 -47.71 -11.98 12.32
C LEU A 1166 -48.52 -10.76 12.76
N GLY A 1167 -49.72 -10.97 13.32
CA GLY A 1167 -50.66 -9.87 13.55
C GLY A 1167 -51.84 -10.10 14.50
N GLN A 1168 -51.75 -10.96 15.53
CA GLN A 1168 -52.76 -10.98 16.60
C GLN A 1168 -52.23 -11.48 17.96
N GLU A 1169 -52.82 -10.90 19.01
CA GLU A 1169 -52.72 -11.23 20.45
C GLU A 1169 -51.37 -11.03 21.18
N GLY A 1170 -51.44 -11.01 22.51
CA GLY A 1170 -50.34 -10.72 23.44
C GLY A 1170 -50.82 -10.44 24.87
N ARG A 1171 -49.88 -10.15 25.79
CA ARG A 1171 -50.01 -10.05 27.28
C ARG A 1171 -50.33 -11.38 28.01
N ARG A 1172 -49.33 -11.94 28.71
CA ARG A 1172 -49.15 -11.73 30.17
C ARG A 1172 -47.90 -12.42 30.77
N GLU A 1173 -47.54 -11.87 31.92
CA GLU A 1173 -46.79 -12.34 33.11
C GLU A 1173 -46.19 -13.77 33.17
N ASP A 1174 -44.91 -13.77 33.60
CA ASP A 1174 -44.27 -14.58 34.67
C ASP A 1174 -43.93 -16.08 34.55
N ASP A 1175 -42.83 -16.39 35.28
CA ASP A 1175 -42.41 -17.63 35.94
C ASP A 1175 -41.83 -18.86 35.17
N ARG A 1176 -40.53 -19.05 35.47
CA ARG A 1176 -39.85 -20.29 35.94
C ARG A 1176 -39.47 -21.46 35.00
N ASP A 1177 -38.16 -21.71 35.04
CA ASP A 1177 -37.47 -22.97 35.36
C ASP A 1177 -37.58 -24.24 34.48
N HIS A 1178 -36.41 -24.87 34.29
CA HIS A 1178 -36.16 -26.30 34.01
C HIS A 1178 -36.66 -26.91 32.67
N GLU A 1179 -36.14 -28.02 32.13
CA GLU A 1179 -34.80 -28.70 32.13
C GLU A 1179 -34.87 -29.93 31.19
N PHE A 1180 -33.73 -30.58 30.86
CA PHE A 1180 -33.62 -31.89 30.16
C PHE A 1180 -34.23 -31.97 28.72
N GLU A 1181 -34.01 -33.00 27.88
CA GLU A 1181 -32.76 -33.66 27.38
C GLU A 1181 -33.12 -34.60 26.19
N HIS A 1182 -32.15 -34.90 25.30
CA HIS A 1182 -32.11 -36.12 24.41
C HIS A 1182 -33.33 -36.38 23.47
N GLU A 1183 -33.41 -37.36 22.55
CA GLU A 1183 -32.52 -38.34 21.88
C GLU A 1183 -33.06 -38.52 20.41
N SER A 1184 -32.26 -38.53 19.33
CA SER A 1184 -31.56 -39.65 18.66
C SER A 1184 -32.38 -40.69 17.84
N ALA A 1185 -31.92 -40.90 16.58
CA ALA A 1185 -31.77 -42.18 15.84
C ALA A 1185 -32.84 -42.75 14.85
N ALA A 1186 -32.30 -43.40 13.78
CA ALA A 1186 -32.79 -44.60 13.04
C ALA A 1186 -33.91 -44.44 11.94
N VAL A 1187 -34.03 -45.22 10.82
CA VAL A 1187 -33.16 -46.25 10.16
C VAL A 1187 -33.58 -46.62 8.68
N ALA A 1188 -32.60 -47.01 7.83
CA ALA A 1188 -32.52 -47.92 6.64
C ALA A 1188 -33.56 -48.05 5.44
N SER A 1189 -33.04 -47.82 4.20
CA SER A 1189 -32.67 -48.79 3.09
C SER A 1189 -33.67 -49.62 2.22
N ALA A 1190 -33.47 -49.55 0.88
CA ALA A 1190 -33.70 -50.54 -0.22
C ALA A 1190 -32.86 -50.10 -1.49
N PHE A 1191 -32.47 -50.83 -2.56
CA PHE A 1191 -32.76 -52.14 -3.24
C PHE A 1191 -33.96 -52.19 -4.21
N VAL A 1192 -33.97 -52.88 -5.39
CA VAL A 1192 -33.08 -53.94 -5.99
C VAL A 1192 -32.51 -53.54 -7.40
N THR A 1193 -32.30 -54.44 -8.40
CA THR A 1193 -31.41 -54.27 -9.60
C THR A 1193 -31.62 -55.38 -10.69
N LEU A 1194 -31.40 -55.13 -12.01
CA LEU A 1194 -31.13 -56.06 -13.18
C LEU A 1194 -30.91 -55.23 -14.50
N PHE A 1195 -30.30 -55.62 -15.64
CA PHE A 1195 -29.94 -56.89 -16.33
C PHE A 1195 -28.51 -56.85 -17.01
N ALA A 1196 -28.04 -57.89 -17.74
CA ALA A 1196 -26.62 -58.05 -18.18
C ALA A 1196 -26.33 -58.83 -19.51
N GLY A 1197 -25.07 -58.79 -20.02
CA GLY A 1197 -24.42 -59.63 -21.08
C GLY A 1197 -23.08 -59.00 -21.59
N VAL A 1198 -21.87 -59.62 -21.68
CA VAL A 1198 -21.36 -60.91 -22.26
C VAL A 1198 -21.11 -60.79 -23.79
N ASP A 1199 -19.95 -61.07 -24.45
CA ASP A 1199 -18.61 -61.72 -24.22
C ASP A 1199 -17.60 -61.25 -25.36
N ARG A 1200 -16.33 -61.64 -25.67
CA ARG A 1200 -15.22 -62.55 -25.19
C ARG A 1200 -13.85 -62.21 -25.86
N HIS A 1201 -12.74 -62.86 -25.43
CA HIS A 1201 -11.54 -63.37 -26.19
C HIS A 1201 -10.11 -62.75 -26.13
N SER A 1202 -9.13 -63.67 -26.18
CA SER A 1202 -7.65 -63.60 -26.40
C SER A 1202 -7.27 -64.79 -27.35
N PRO A 1203 -6.05 -64.99 -27.92
CA PRO A 1203 -4.70 -65.12 -27.29
C PRO A 1203 -3.58 -64.34 -28.06
N GLY A 1204 -2.25 -64.38 -27.78
CA GLY A 1204 -1.22 -65.45 -27.96
C GLY A 1204 -0.69 -65.53 -29.42
N GLY A 1205 0.61 -65.62 -29.75
CA GLY A 1205 1.88 -65.68 -28.98
C GLY A 1205 3.14 -65.73 -29.90
N ASP A 1206 4.29 -66.15 -29.35
CA ASP A 1206 5.51 -66.71 -29.98
C ASP A 1206 6.53 -65.90 -30.85
N ASN A 1207 7.80 -65.98 -30.40
CA ASN A 1207 9.07 -66.27 -31.10
C ASN A 1207 9.54 -65.48 -32.35
N CYS A 1208 10.69 -64.78 -32.23
CA CYS A 1208 12.03 -65.23 -32.68
C CYS A 1208 13.12 -64.14 -32.46
N ASP A 1209 14.42 -64.42 -32.58
CA ASP A 1209 15.36 -65.11 -31.66
C ASP A 1209 16.82 -64.86 -32.19
N PHE A 1210 17.86 -65.03 -31.36
CA PHE A 1210 19.32 -64.90 -31.66
C PHE A 1210 19.88 -63.52 -32.09
N GLY A 1211 21.15 -63.19 -31.81
CA GLY A 1211 22.18 -63.91 -31.02
C GLY A 1211 23.59 -63.28 -31.06
N PHE A 1212 24.53 -63.89 -30.31
CA PHE A 1212 25.95 -63.52 -30.06
C PHE A 1212 26.17 -62.26 -29.17
N GLY A 1213 27.10 -62.24 -28.20
CA GLY A 1213 28.05 -63.26 -27.69
C GLY A 1213 29.27 -62.59 -27.01
N ASP A 1214 30.12 -63.17 -26.16
CA ASP A 1214 30.19 -64.45 -25.41
C ASP A 1214 31.22 -64.25 -24.26
N GLY A 1215 31.41 -65.09 -23.21
CA GLY A 1215 30.78 -66.35 -22.78
C GLY A 1215 30.33 -66.27 -21.29
N GLY A 1216 30.71 -67.13 -20.33
CA GLY A 1216 31.69 -68.25 -20.28
C GLY A 1216 32.65 -68.12 -19.07
N TRP A 1217 33.10 -69.15 -18.33
CA TRP A 1217 32.90 -70.61 -18.38
C TRP A 1217 33.18 -71.29 -17.00
N GLU A 1218 32.53 -72.44 -16.72
CA GLU A 1218 33.00 -73.63 -15.94
C GLU A 1218 33.37 -73.56 -14.42
N LEU A 1219 33.39 -74.67 -13.63
CA LEU A 1219 32.50 -75.86 -13.49
C LEU A 1219 32.90 -76.73 -12.24
N GLY A 1220 31.92 -77.31 -11.51
CA GLY A 1220 31.98 -78.62 -10.79
C GLY A 1220 32.84 -78.85 -9.51
N GLY A 1221 32.47 -79.87 -8.69
CA GLY A 1221 33.41 -80.66 -7.85
C GLY A 1221 33.22 -80.79 -6.32
N GLU A 1222 32.45 -81.81 -5.88
CA GLU A 1222 32.57 -82.75 -4.71
C GLU A 1222 33.27 -82.41 -3.34
N ASP A 1223 32.61 -82.85 -2.24
CA ASP A 1223 33.08 -83.36 -0.91
C ASP A 1223 34.03 -82.55 0.04
N GLU A 1224 34.09 -82.76 1.38
CA GLU A 1224 33.50 -83.79 2.27
C GLU A 1224 33.21 -83.28 3.73
N SER A 1225 32.00 -83.53 4.27
CA SER A 1225 31.66 -83.86 5.68
C SER A 1225 31.81 -82.89 6.91
N ILE A 1226 30.94 -83.17 7.93
CA ILE A 1226 31.10 -83.02 9.41
C ILE A 1226 30.88 -81.65 10.15
N VAL A 1227 29.71 -81.56 10.84
CA VAL A 1227 29.45 -81.05 12.24
C VAL A 1227 29.77 -79.57 12.58
N THR A 1228 28.89 -78.72 13.16
CA THR A 1228 27.46 -78.71 13.60
C THR A 1228 26.98 -77.24 13.75
N SER A 1229 25.71 -76.88 13.47
CA SER A 1229 24.59 -76.63 14.45
C SER A 1229 24.90 -75.62 15.59
N LEU A 1230 24.04 -74.68 16.01
CA LEU A 1230 22.56 -74.64 16.09
C LEU A 1230 22.02 -73.20 16.34
N SER A 1231 20.69 -73.00 16.29
CA SER A 1231 19.93 -71.84 16.84
C SER A 1231 19.80 -71.94 18.40
N PRO A 1232 19.13 -71.04 19.19
CA PRO A 1232 18.30 -69.86 18.85
C PRO A 1232 18.38 -68.60 19.78
N ILE A 1233 17.54 -67.61 19.45
CA ILE A 1233 16.71 -66.69 20.31
C ILE A 1233 16.42 -67.22 21.75
N PRO A 1234 16.19 -66.43 22.83
CA PRO A 1234 16.37 -64.99 23.17
C PRO A 1234 17.18 -64.83 24.51
N PRO A 1235 16.96 -63.88 25.47
CA PRO A 1235 16.37 -62.51 25.48
C PRO A 1235 17.28 -61.43 26.14
N GLN A 1236 16.75 -60.20 26.32
CA GLN A 1236 17.19 -59.15 27.29
C GLN A 1236 18.64 -58.66 27.15
N LEU A 1237 18.90 -57.38 26.84
CA LEU A 1237 18.30 -56.15 27.37
C LEU A 1237 18.05 -55.08 26.29
#